data_AF-A0A514EG79-F1
#
_entry.id   AF-A0A514EG79-F1
#
_cell.length_a   1.000
_cell.length_b   1.000
_cell.length_c   1.000
_cell.angle_alpha   90.00
_cell.angle_beta   90.00
_cell.angle_gamma   90.00
#
_symmetry.space_group_name_H-M   'P 1'
#
loop_
_entity.id
_entity.type
_entity.pdbx_description
1 polymer ?
#
loop_
_entity_poly.entity_id
_entity_poly.type
_entity_poly.pdbx_seq_one_letter_code
_entity_poly.pdbx_strand_id
1 'polypeptide(L)'
;MNACTTIRGTAVYRPIRHATPAVSRTGARSALALACALCLATSSLAQAATAPAAIAAAPPAATADAAPTDANAVPADASGDTARYFQATGSDSSNAGAYADGDEALAAGEAASAVGTGTVALGAGAVSYAKHALAAGHNSLATEVSTTAVGGMLDLDFSYQPNGVVILQQTSASGVAATALGAGAQASGKYNVAAGAGAIASDRSSVAVGGIVDVGEDGLGAEGMQLQATQATGPLSTAVGGGAMAIAYSSTAVGALAEASSERTVAVGQSATANKYAAVALGAQTQATGEWATAVGNGARALSDRGLAVGAQAFAPMENGTAVGSSALALQQDATAIGSGAWAGGTRSIAIGKAMVWNGDFFREGPPFMFNDSIAMGTGADVYGDQSVAIGAGARVGNSTFVNDVQVITNNSVALGSGSVAERDNTISIGHAGAERQLTNLAAGTTDTDAVNLAQLRGVAGAFGAGSRVDAKGNLIGGSYLVQGTRYSGIGAAMGAFDTALTGLDTRIDAIANSGGGQGVSIGGGDVAPPSTGTGTNAVAVGSGATANGDNGLALGAESLAYGPNDTAIGANAKVNADGSTAVGANVRIAAVATNAVAVGESASASAASATALGQGASATAANAVALGQGSLADRANTVSVGSSGNERQIANVAAGSAGTDAANVAQMRSGDSATLSSANAYTDTRVTALDDSFNQLRTDTEHRLDGMDRRMDKLGAMSAAMLNMAVNAAGTQSPRGRVSAGAGFQGGEQALSIGYARKIGARASFSLGGAFSGGESSAGIGVGVDL
;
A
#
# COMPACT_ATOMS: atom_id res chain seq x y z
N MET A 1 -40.62 -29.05 21.33
CA MET A 1 -40.16 -30.34 21.88
C MET A 1 -38.64 -30.41 21.75
N ASN A 2 -37.97 -30.50 22.90
CA ASN A 2 -36.62 -30.94 23.23
C ASN A 2 -35.48 -30.88 22.19
N ALA A 3 -34.49 -30.02 22.47
CA ALA A 3 -33.13 -30.49 22.82
C ALA A 3 -32.45 -29.42 23.68
N CYS A 4 -32.20 -29.79 24.93
CA CYS A 4 -31.54 -29.01 25.97
C CYS A 4 -30.16 -29.62 26.20
N THR A 5 -29.09 -28.83 26.13
CA THR A 5 -27.76 -29.27 26.54
C THR A 5 -27.08 -28.19 27.38
N THR A 6 -26.76 -28.60 28.59
CA THR A 6 -26.24 -27.86 29.73
C THR A 6 -24.74 -27.57 29.61
N ILE A 7 -24.29 -26.35 29.93
CA ILE A 7 -22.93 -26.11 30.43
C ILE A 7 -23.01 -25.21 31.67
N ARG A 8 -22.53 -25.73 32.81
CA ARG A 8 -22.32 -25.02 34.07
C ARG A 8 -20.99 -24.25 34.01
N GLY A 9 -21.01 -22.99 34.43
CA GLY A 9 -19.82 -22.19 34.72
C GLY A 9 -20.05 -21.32 35.94
N THR A 10 -19.43 -21.68 37.05
CA THR A 10 -19.36 -20.91 38.30
C THR A 10 -18.42 -19.73 38.16
N ALA A 11 -18.85 -18.51 38.49
CA ALA A 11 -17.95 -17.40 38.77
C ALA A 11 -18.52 -16.50 39.88
N VAL A 12 -17.70 -16.38 40.92
CA VAL A 12 -17.81 -15.49 42.08
C VAL A 12 -17.59 -14.04 41.61
N TYR A 13 -18.46 -13.11 41.99
CA TYR A 13 -18.10 -11.69 41.99
C TYR A 13 -18.79 -10.91 43.12
N ARG A 14 -17.95 -10.28 43.95
CA ARG A 14 -18.31 -9.36 45.04
C ARG A 14 -18.85 -8.03 44.48
N PRO A 15 -19.83 -7.37 45.12
CA PRO A 15 -20.26 -6.04 44.73
C PRO A 15 -19.31 -4.96 45.29
N ILE A 16 -18.79 -4.13 44.40
CA ILE A 16 -18.06 -2.88 44.72
C ILE A 16 -19.09 -1.81 45.08
N ARG A 17 -18.89 -1.17 46.23
CA ARG A 17 -19.69 -0.06 46.75
C ARG A 17 -19.49 1.19 45.89
N HIS A 18 -20.59 1.79 45.47
CA HIS A 18 -20.64 3.16 44.95
C HIS A 18 -20.27 4.17 46.03
N ALA A 19 -19.33 5.05 45.69
CA ALA A 19 -19.02 6.26 46.43
C ALA A 19 -19.98 7.38 46.02
N THR A 20 -20.43 8.13 47.02
CA THR A 20 -21.08 9.44 46.93
C THR A 20 -20.14 10.49 46.33
N PRO A 21 -20.71 11.62 45.86
CA PRO A 21 -20.16 12.89 46.35
C PRO A 21 -21.23 13.83 46.90
N ALA A 22 -20.76 14.62 47.86
CA ALA A 22 -21.48 15.53 48.70
C ALA A 22 -21.98 16.79 47.98
N VAL A 23 -23.15 17.24 48.42
CA VAL A 23 -23.79 18.51 48.13
C VAL A 23 -23.13 19.62 48.95
N SER A 24 -22.73 20.71 48.27
CA SER A 24 -22.33 21.96 48.93
C SER A 24 -23.54 22.79 49.34
N ARG A 25 -23.66 23.05 50.65
CA ARG A 25 -24.53 24.06 51.23
C ARG A 25 -23.88 25.45 51.13
N THR A 26 -24.65 26.43 50.70
CA THR A 26 -24.82 27.79 51.26
C THR A 26 -25.84 28.47 50.33
N GLY A 27 -26.90 29.16 50.75
CA GLY A 27 -27.36 29.58 52.07
C GLY A 27 -28.10 30.90 51.90
N ALA A 28 -29.43 30.85 51.78
CA ALA A 28 -30.40 31.94 52.06
C ALA A 28 -31.80 31.28 52.07
N ARG A 29 -32.45 30.92 53.20
CA ARG A 29 -33.13 31.76 54.22
C ARG A 29 -33.97 32.87 53.55
N SER A 30 -35.29 33.02 53.70
CA SER A 30 -36.37 32.38 54.49
C SER A 30 -37.66 33.04 53.96
N ALA A 31 -38.80 32.38 53.75
CA ALA A 31 -39.94 32.32 54.69
C ALA A 31 -41.13 31.78 53.85
N LEU A 32 -41.72 30.63 54.21
CA LEU A 32 -42.91 30.47 55.05
C LEU A 32 -44.23 30.75 54.31
N ALA A 33 -44.95 29.68 53.94
CA ALA A 33 -46.36 29.43 54.29
C ALA A 33 -47.02 28.48 53.28
N LEU A 34 -47.11 27.23 53.72
CA LEU A 34 -48.00 26.18 53.25
C LEU A 34 -49.44 26.55 53.67
N ALA A 35 -50.41 26.55 52.75
CA ALA A 35 -51.83 26.59 53.10
C ALA A 35 -52.63 25.71 52.14
N CYS A 36 -52.85 24.49 52.59
CA CYS A 36 -53.94 23.60 52.21
C CYS A 36 -55.24 24.16 52.81
N ALA A 37 -56.31 24.28 52.03
CA ALA A 37 -57.64 24.62 52.56
C ALA A 37 -58.70 23.77 51.86
N LEU A 38 -58.96 22.65 52.50
CA LEU A 38 -60.12 21.78 52.37
C LEU A 38 -61.31 22.51 53.02
N CYS A 39 -62.30 22.93 52.25
CA CYS A 39 -63.56 23.46 52.79
C CYS A 39 -64.65 22.40 52.70
N LEU A 40 -64.72 21.58 53.75
CA LEU A 40 -65.94 20.89 54.19
C LEU A 40 -66.62 21.81 55.21
N ALA A 41 -67.78 22.36 54.85
CA ALA A 41 -68.68 22.97 55.81
C ALA A 41 -69.86 22.02 56.04
N THR A 42 -69.83 21.33 57.16
CA THR A 42 -70.98 20.68 57.78
C THR A 42 -71.40 21.51 59.00
N SER A 43 -72.68 21.86 59.07
CA SER A 43 -73.36 22.34 60.27
C SER A 43 -74.81 21.89 60.13
N SER A 44 -75.22 20.88 60.91
CA SER A 44 -76.06 21.01 62.13
C SER A 44 -77.50 20.57 61.80
N LEU A 45 -78.25 19.74 62.51
CA LEU A 45 -78.18 19.11 63.83
C LEU A 45 -78.95 17.78 63.76
N ALA A 46 -78.45 16.70 64.36
CA ALA A 46 -79.28 15.60 64.85
C ALA A 46 -78.50 14.77 65.87
N GLN A 47 -78.83 14.90 67.16
CA GLN A 47 -78.77 13.78 68.11
C GLN A 47 -79.47 14.15 69.42
N ALA A 48 -80.47 13.36 69.81
CA ALA A 48 -80.34 12.41 70.92
C ALA A 48 -81.70 12.13 71.56
N ALA A 49 -82.14 10.88 71.49
CA ALA A 49 -83.06 10.30 72.45
C ALA A 49 -82.23 9.44 73.42
N THR A 50 -82.35 9.70 74.72
CA THR A 50 -82.11 8.73 75.79
C THR A 50 -83.11 8.99 76.92
N ALA A 51 -83.76 7.93 77.38
CA ALA A 51 -84.48 7.80 78.65
C ALA A 51 -83.77 6.66 79.43
N PRO A 52 -84.09 6.30 80.70
CA PRO A 52 -85.29 6.65 81.51
C PRO A 52 -85.08 6.87 83.04
N ALA A 53 -86.15 7.23 83.79
CA ALA A 53 -86.72 6.44 84.92
C ALA A 53 -87.50 7.23 86.02
N ALA A 54 -88.76 6.79 86.25
CA ALA A 54 -89.60 6.75 87.49
C ALA A 54 -90.14 8.09 88.08
N ILE A 55 -91.38 8.22 88.64
CA ILE A 55 -92.18 7.30 89.50
C ILE A 55 -93.70 7.68 89.56
N ALA A 56 -94.57 6.64 89.57
CA ALA A 56 -95.87 6.40 90.27
C ALA A 56 -97.07 7.39 90.26
N ALA A 57 -98.26 6.94 89.81
CA ALA A 57 -99.30 6.21 90.58
C ALA A 57 -100.67 6.14 89.82
N ALA A 58 -101.39 5.02 89.96
CA ALA A 58 -102.66 4.63 89.28
C ALA A 58 -103.86 4.62 90.30
N PRO A 59 -105.06 4.00 90.10
CA PRO A 59 -105.91 3.57 88.94
C PRO A 59 -107.44 3.96 89.19
N PRO A 60 -108.56 3.29 88.74
CA PRO A 60 -108.76 2.10 87.89
C PRO A 60 -109.97 2.01 86.89
N ALA A 61 -109.94 0.92 86.10
CA ALA A 61 -111.06 0.04 85.63
C ALA A 61 -111.95 0.52 84.44
N ALA A 62 -112.32 -0.29 83.42
CA ALA A 62 -112.35 -1.75 83.20
C ALA A 62 -112.53 -2.14 81.70
N THR A 63 -111.97 -3.31 81.31
CA THR A 63 -112.45 -4.38 80.37
C THR A 63 -112.90 -4.05 78.93
N ALA A 64 -112.69 -4.84 77.87
CA ALA A 64 -111.95 -6.08 77.55
C ALA A 64 -112.00 -6.28 76.00
N ASP A 65 -111.04 -7.04 75.47
CA ASP A 65 -110.92 -7.75 74.16
C ASP A 65 -111.90 -7.51 72.99
N ALA A 66 -111.34 -7.22 71.81
CA ALA A 66 -111.26 -8.16 70.66
C ALA A 66 -110.76 -7.45 69.38
N ALA A 67 -109.84 -8.08 68.65
CA ALA A 67 -109.52 -7.77 67.24
C ALA A 67 -110.17 -8.83 66.32
N PRO A 68 -110.18 -8.72 64.98
CA PRO A 68 -110.10 -7.54 64.09
C PRO A 68 -111.27 -7.52 63.07
N THR A 69 -111.57 -6.37 62.45
CA THR A 69 -112.30 -6.34 61.16
C THR A 69 -111.81 -5.19 60.30
N ASP A 70 -111.42 -5.54 59.07
CA ASP A 70 -111.21 -4.62 57.96
C ASP A 70 -112.36 -3.62 57.81
N ALA A 71 -112.00 -2.33 57.73
CA ALA A 71 -112.84 -1.33 57.09
C ALA A 71 -111.96 -0.18 56.59
N ASN A 72 -111.67 -0.24 55.30
CA ASN A 72 -111.29 0.89 54.48
C ASN A 72 -112.47 1.89 54.50
N ALA A 73 -112.38 2.96 55.30
CA ALA A 73 -113.19 4.18 55.17
C ALA A 73 -112.61 5.31 56.05
N VAL A 74 -112.15 6.35 55.38
CA VAL A 74 -111.63 7.63 55.90
C VAL A 74 -112.60 8.30 56.89
N PRO A 75 -112.11 8.95 57.97
CA PRO A 75 -112.74 10.15 58.51
C PRO A 75 -111.97 11.39 58.02
N ALA A 76 -112.63 12.14 57.15
CA ALA A 76 -112.31 13.53 56.89
C ALA A 76 -112.74 14.33 58.13
N ASP A 77 -111.83 14.48 59.09
CA ASP A 77 -111.74 15.53 60.12
C ASP A 77 -110.70 15.11 61.17
N ALA A 78 -109.44 15.43 60.91
CA ALA A 78 -108.42 15.60 61.95
C ALA A 78 -107.99 17.09 62.02
N SER A 79 -108.89 18.01 61.67
CA SER A 79 -108.56 19.20 60.86
C SER A 79 -108.16 20.48 61.61
N GLY A 80 -107.93 20.41 62.93
CA GLY A 80 -107.47 21.58 63.69
C GLY A 80 -105.96 21.64 63.90
N ASP A 81 -105.43 20.71 64.70
CA ASP A 81 -104.03 20.73 65.12
C ASP A 81 -103.09 19.96 64.19
N THR A 82 -103.56 18.89 63.54
CA THR A 82 -102.73 18.21 62.51
C THR A 82 -102.57 19.10 61.27
N ALA A 83 -103.63 19.79 60.84
CA ALA A 83 -103.60 20.76 59.75
C ALA A 83 -102.74 22.01 60.05
N ARG A 84 -102.53 22.34 61.33
CA ARG A 84 -101.66 23.45 61.75
C ARG A 84 -100.18 23.13 61.53
N TYR A 85 -99.79 21.86 61.64
CA TYR A 85 -98.39 21.43 61.49
C TYR A 85 -98.12 20.59 60.22
N PHE A 86 -99.16 20.11 59.52
CA PHE A 86 -99.08 19.38 58.24
C PHE A 86 -100.20 19.84 57.28
N GLN A 87 -99.84 20.49 56.17
CA GLN A 87 -100.76 20.92 55.11
C GLN A 87 -100.45 20.20 53.79
N ALA A 88 -101.48 19.80 53.05
CA ALA A 88 -101.38 19.22 51.71
C ALA A 88 -102.59 19.61 50.86
N THR A 89 -102.40 19.76 49.55
CA THR A 89 -103.45 20.06 48.56
C THR A 89 -103.47 18.99 47.47
N GLY A 90 -104.66 18.68 46.94
CA GLY A 90 -104.82 17.81 45.77
C GLY A 90 -104.79 18.56 44.44
N SER A 91 -104.92 17.83 43.33
CA SER A 91 -105.09 18.42 42.00
C SER A 91 -106.57 18.73 41.70
N ASP A 92 -106.84 19.69 40.83
CA ASP A 92 -108.22 20.06 40.43
C ASP A 92 -108.94 18.91 39.68
N SER A 93 -108.17 17.94 39.19
CA SER A 93 -108.62 16.87 38.31
C SER A 93 -108.79 15.51 39.01
N SER A 94 -108.31 15.36 40.26
CA SER A 94 -108.26 14.08 40.98
C SER A 94 -108.30 14.27 42.49
N ASN A 95 -108.95 13.34 43.18
CA ASN A 95 -108.99 13.24 44.64
C ASN A 95 -108.28 11.97 45.14
N ALA A 96 -107.28 11.47 44.41
CA ALA A 96 -106.55 10.27 44.78
C ALA A 96 -105.79 10.48 46.10
N GLY A 97 -106.12 9.68 47.12
CA GLY A 97 -105.42 9.71 48.41
C GLY A 97 -103.99 9.17 48.33
N ALA A 98 -103.22 9.34 49.42
CA ALA A 98 -101.95 8.64 49.59
C ALA A 98 -102.20 7.17 49.99
N TYR A 99 -101.37 6.25 49.48
CA TYR A 99 -101.43 4.82 49.73
C TYR A 99 -100.11 4.33 50.34
N ALA A 100 -100.15 3.72 51.53
CA ALA A 100 -98.97 3.13 52.18
C ALA A 100 -99.26 1.68 52.58
N ASP A 101 -98.40 0.75 52.19
CA ASP A 101 -98.55 -0.69 52.43
C ASP A 101 -97.18 -1.32 52.79
N GLY A 102 -97.07 -1.92 53.98
CA GLY A 102 -95.84 -2.48 54.54
C GLY A 102 -95.39 -1.85 55.86
N ASP A 103 -94.56 -2.57 56.63
CA ASP A 103 -94.03 -2.10 57.91
C ASP A 103 -93.14 -0.85 57.71
N GLU A 104 -93.29 0.18 58.54
CA GLU A 104 -92.50 1.43 58.48
C GLU A 104 -92.63 2.21 57.15
N ALA A 105 -93.70 2.02 56.36
CA ALA A 105 -93.94 2.76 55.12
C ALA A 105 -94.55 4.16 55.38
N LEU A 106 -94.16 5.16 54.58
CA LEU A 106 -94.67 6.54 54.62
C LEU A 106 -95.08 7.00 53.22
N ALA A 107 -96.35 7.36 53.02
CA ALA A 107 -96.83 8.04 51.80
C ALA A 107 -97.45 9.40 52.16
N ALA A 108 -97.01 10.48 51.52
CA ALA A 108 -97.56 11.82 51.73
C ALA A 108 -97.63 12.63 50.42
N GLY A 109 -98.84 12.99 49.98
CA GLY A 109 -99.12 13.69 48.72
C GLY A 109 -100.33 13.11 47.99
N GLU A 110 -100.97 13.88 47.12
CA GLU A 110 -102.05 13.37 46.25
C GLU A 110 -101.50 12.28 45.33
N ALA A 111 -102.18 11.14 45.24
CA ALA A 111 -101.73 9.96 44.48
C ALA A 111 -100.33 9.39 44.87
N ALA A 112 -99.77 9.74 46.03
CA ALA A 112 -98.48 9.17 46.49
C ALA A 112 -98.66 7.70 46.91
N SER A 113 -97.74 6.80 46.53
CA SER A 113 -97.82 5.36 46.81
C SER A 113 -96.51 4.81 47.36
N ALA A 114 -96.51 4.29 48.59
CA ALA A 114 -95.36 3.65 49.24
C ALA A 114 -95.68 2.17 49.54
N VAL A 115 -95.04 1.23 48.83
CA VAL A 115 -95.28 -0.21 48.95
C VAL A 115 -93.98 -0.94 49.27
N GLY A 116 -93.93 -1.58 50.44
CA GLY A 116 -92.79 -2.35 50.96
C GLY A 116 -92.28 -1.85 52.32
N THR A 117 -91.46 -2.67 52.98
CA THR A 117 -90.92 -2.36 54.31
C THR A 117 -89.93 -1.18 54.30
N GLY A 118 -90.13 -0.20 55.18
CA GLY A 118 -89.26 0.96 55.38
C GLY A 118 -89.21 1.91 54.17
N THR A 119 -90.31 1.99 53.41
CA THR A 119 -90.40 2.78 52.17
C THR A 119 -90.97 4.16 52.37
N VAL A 120 -90.58 5.12 51.53
CA VAL A 120 -91.02 6.50 51.65
C VAL A 120 -91.39 7.07 50.28
N ALA A 121 -92.62 7.55 50.13
CA ALA A 121 -93.11 8.30 48.97
C ALA A 121 -93.62 9.69 49.41
N LEU A 122 -92.99 10.76 48.94
CA LEU A 122 -93.29 12.14 49.34
C LEU A 122 -93.53 13.00 48.10
N GLY A 123 -94.65 13.73 48.01
CA GLY A 123 -95.02 14.57 46.87
C GLY A 123 -96.11 13.95 45.99
N ALA A 124 -96.83 14.80 45.26
CA ALA A 124 -97.95 14.33 44.44
C ALA A 124 -97.48 13.39 43.31
N GLY A 125 -98.15 12.26 43.15
CA GLY A 125 -97.80 11.20 42.18
C GLY A 125 -96.47 10.48 42.45
N ALA A 126 -95.83 10.67 43.60
CA ALA A 126 -94.60 9.97 43.95
C ALA A 126 -94.86 8.48 44.23
N VAL A 127 -94.08 7.58 43.65
CA VAL A 127 -94.25 6.12 43.78
C VAL A 127 -92.96 5.47 44.26
N SER A 128 -93.00 4.82 45.42
CA SER A 128 -91.90 4.03 45.99
C SER A 128 -92.36 2.58 46.18
N TYR A 129 -91.72 1.62 45.53
CA TYR A 129 -92.15 0.23 45.42
C TYR A 129 -90.97 -0.73 45.61
N ALA A 130 -90.53 -0.97 46.85
CA ALA A 130 -89.54 -2.01 47.26
C ALA A 130 -88.93 -1.69 48.62
N LYS A 131 -88.41 -2.68 49.35
CA LYS A 131 -87.78 -2.49 50.67
C LYS A 131 -86.72 -1.36 50.70
N HIS A 132 -86.85 -0.46 51.68
CA HIS A 132 -85.98 0.70 51.91
C HIS A 132 -85.83 1.68 50.72
N ALA A 133 -86.80 1.72 49.80
CA ALA A 133 -86.83 2.69 48.71
C ALA A 133 -87.36 4.06 49.17
N LEU A 134 -86.86 5.13 48.54
CA LEU A 134 -87.29 6.51 48.75
C LEU A 134 -87.63 7.16 47.41
N ALA A 135 -88.85 7.64 47.25
CA ALA A 135 -89.28 8.54 46.19
C ALA A 135 -89.73 9.87 46.81
N ALA A 136 -89.09 10.98 46.43
CA ALA A 136 -89.42 12.31 46.93
C ALA A 136 -89.50 13.34 45.79
N GLY A 137 -90.67 13.96 45.65
CA GLY A 137 -91.03 15.01 44.71
C GLY A 137 -92.06 14.59 43.66
N HIS A 138 -92.59 15.57 42.92
CA HIS A 138 -93.74 15.40 42.03
C HIS A 138 -93.48 14.38 40.91
N ASN A 139 -94.28 13.31 40.84
CA ASN A 139 -94.10 12.18 39.90
C ASN A 139 -92.72 11.51 39.98
N SER A 140 -92.07 11.47 41.15
CA SER A 140 -90.82 10.71 41.33
C SER A 140 -91.09 9.22 41.48
N LEU A 141 -90.18 8.37 40.99
CA LEU A 141 -90.37 6.91 40.92
C LEU A 141 -89.15 6.16 41.48
N ALA A 142 -89.36 5.28 42.46
CA ALA A 142 -88.35 4.39 43.01
C ALA A 142 -88.89 2.95 43.11
N THR A 143 -88.35 1.98 42.36
CA THR A 143 -89.03 0.67 42.18
C THR A 143 -88.22 -0.56 42.60
N GLU A 144 -87.01 -0.37 43.13
CA GLU A 144 -86.12 -1.47 43.49
C GLU A 144 -85.54 -1.30 44.89
N VAL A 145 -84.99 -2.38 45.46
CA VAL A 145 -84.50 -2.39 46.84
C VAL A 145 -83.42 -1.33 47.07
N SER A 146 -83.56 -0.57 48.16
CA SER A 146 -82.64 0.50 48.57
C SER A 146 -82.42 1.58 47.51
N THR A 147 -83.42 1.86 46.68
CA THR A 147 -83.36 2.95 45.70
C THR A 147 -83.65 4.31 46.31
N THR A 148 -83.13 5.37 45.70
CA THR A 148 -83.41 6.75 46.11
C THR A 148 -83.67 7.59 44.87
N ALA A 149 -84.89 8.07 44.70
CA ALA A 149 -85.31 9.02 43.68
C ALA A 149 -85.75 10.32 44.36
N VAL A 150 -84.96 11.38 44.24
CA VAL A 150 -85.27 12.69 44.83
C VAL A 150 -85.23 13.74 43.73
N GLY A 151 -86.37 14.35 43.41
CA GLY A 151 -86.48 15.27 42.27
C GLY A 151 -87.91 15.54 41.87
N GLY A 152 -88.26 15.32 40.61
CA GLY A 152 -89.60 15.47 40.09
C GLY A 152 -89.64 15.41 38.57
N MET A 153 -90.74 15.84 37.99
CA MET A 153 -90.86 15.97 36.54
C MET A 153 -89.95 17.10 36.02
N LEU A 154 -89.08 16.76 35.08
CA LEU A 154 -88.38 17.70 34.21
C LEU A 154 -89.31 18.02 33.05
N ASP A 155 -89.66 19.29 32.92
CA ASP A 155 -90.52 19.83 31.87
C ASP A 155 -89.79 21.01 31.23
N LEU A 156 -89.19 20.78 30.07
CA LEU A 156 -88.46 21.77 29.29
C LEU A 156 -89.08 21.87 27.89
N ASP A 157 -89.46 23.07 27.47
CA ASP A 157 -89.99 23.35 26.13
C ASP A 157 -89.09 24.33 25.38
N PHE A 158 -88.32 23.81 24.42
CA PHE A 158 -87.47 24.60 23.52
C PHE A 158 -88.06 24.74 22.10
N SER A 159 -89.34 24.44 21.89
CA SER A 159 -90.00 24.45 20.57
C SER A 159 -89.93 25.79 19.81
N TYR A 160 -89.56 26.88 20.48
CA TYR A 160 -89.38 28.21 19.91
C TYR A 160 -88.10 28.38 19.07
N GLN A 161 -87.14 27.45 19.14
CA GLN A 161 -85.88 27.47 18.35
C GLN A 161 -85.98 26.59 17.09
N PRO A 162 -85.18 26.86 16.03
CA PRO A 162 -85.23 26.11 14.75
C PRO A 162 -84.98 24.60 14.85
N ASN A 163 -84.33 24.14 15.93
CA ASN A 163 -84.07 22.73 16.27
C ASN A 163 -84.49 22.39 17.72
N GLY A 164 -85.51 23.09 18.22
CA GLY A 164 -86.01 22.95 19.59
C GLY A 164 -86.49 21.55 19.97
N VAL A 165 -86.27 21.14 21.21
CA VAL A 165 -86.73 19.84 21.77
C VAL A 165 -87.60 20.09 22.99
N VAL A 166 -88.69 19.33 23.12
CA VAL A 166 -89.47 19.25 24.37
C VAL A 166 -88.99 18.03 25.16
N ILE A 167 -88.54 18.22 26.40
CA ILE A 167 -88.14 17.15 27.31
C ILE A 167 -89.14 17.07 28.44
N LEU A 168 -89.87 15.95 28.50
CA LEU A 168 -90.77 15.62 29.60
C LEU A 168 -90.33 14.29 30.22
N GLN A 169 -89.69 14.36 31.39
CA GLN A 169 -88.99 13.21 31.99
C GLN A 169 -89.15 13.20 33.50
N GLN A 170 -89.58 12.08 34.08
CA GLN A 170 -89.67 11.92 35.54
C GLN A 170 -88.34 11.49 36.18
N THR A 171 -88.11 11.88 37.43
CA THR A 171 -87.01 11.33 38.22
C THR A 171 -87.30 9.87 38.55
N SER A 172 -86.44 8.94 38.12
CA SER A 172 -86.65 7.50 38.28
C SER A 172 -85.38 6.78 38.75
N ALA A 173 -85.49 6.02 39.84
CA ALA A 173 -84.47 5.08 40.34
C ALA A 173 -85.05 3.65 40.30
N SER A 174 -84.73 2.90 39.25
CA SER A 174 -85.32 1.59 38.98
C SER A 174 -84.33 0.43 38.99
N GLY A 175 -83.06 0.69 39.36
CA GLY A 175 -82.05 -0.35 39.55
C GLY A 175 -81.76 -0.59 41.03
N VAL A 176 -81.43 -1.82 41.43
CA VAL A 176 -81.09 -2.14 42.83
C VAL A 176 -79.99 -1.21 43.36
N ALA A 177 -80.24 -0.58 44.51
CA ALA A 177 -79.37 0.41 45.14
C ALA A 177 -78.96 1.59 44.22
N ALA A 178 -79.81 1.95 43.27
CA ALA A 178 -79.61 3.11 42.40
C ALA A 178 -80.07 4.40 43.07
N THR A 179 -79.36 5.50 42.76
CA THR A 179 -79.67 6.84 43.25
C THR A 179 -79.93 7.77 42.06
N ALA A 180 -81.13 8.33 41.95
CA ALA A 180 -81.50 9.40 41.04
C ALA A 180 -81.78 10.68 41.84
N LEU A 181 -81.05 11.76 41.56
CA LEU A 181 -81.14 13.04 42.26
C LEU A 181 -81.30 14.18 41.25
N GLY A 182 -82.36 14.98 41.31
CA GLY A 182 -82.66 16.07 40.38
C GLY A 182 -83.82 15.78 39.44
N ALA A 183 -84.48 16.82 38.93
CA ALA A 183 -85.65 16.70 38.06
C ALA A 183 -85.32 15.91 36.79
N GLY A 184 -86.10 14.88 36.49
CA GLY A 184 -85.88 14.02 35.33
C GLY A 184 -84.63 13.14 35.38
N ALA A 185 -83.90 13.04 36.50
CA ALA A 185 -82.74 12.14 36.58
C ALA A 185 -83.17 10.67 36.47
N GLN A 186 -82.48 9.86 35.67
CA GLN A 186 -82.80 8.45 35.43
C GLN A 186 -81.64 7.53 35.84
N ALA A 187 -81.84 6.71 36.87
CA ALA A 187 -80.89 5.69 37.33
C ALA A 187 -81.52 4.30 37.24
N SER A 188 -81.37 3.62 36.10
CA SER A 188 -82.06 2.34 35.82
C SER A 188 -81.20 1.09 36.01
N GLY A 189 -79.88 1.21 36.01
CA GLY A 189 -78.96 0.09 36.27
C GLY A 189 -78.64 -0.11 37.76
N LYS A 190 -78.09 -1.28 38.11
CA LYS A 190 -77.75 -1.63 39.49
C LYS A 190 -76.55 -0.84 40.00
N TYR A 191 -76.64 -0.30 41.22
CA TYR A 191 -75.60 0.51 41.87
C TYR A 191 -75.27 1.82 41.14
N ASN A 192 -76.25 2.38 40.42
CA ASN A 192 -76.03 3.58 39.62
C ASN A 192 -76.22 4.86 40.42
N VAL A 193 -75.58 5.92 39.95
CA VAL A 193 -75.81 7.29 40.43
C VAL A 193 -76.12 8.17 39.23
N ALA A 194 -77.31 8.74 39.17
CA ALA A 194 -77.69 9.80 38.25
C ALA A 194 -78.00 11.06 39.08
N ALA A 195 -77.14 12.09 39.01
CA ALA A 195 -77.28 13.29 39.83
C ALA A 195 -77.23 14.57 38.98
N GLY A 196 -78.34 15.29 38.98
CA GLY A 196 -78.63 16.56 38.33
C GLY A 196 -79.68 16.44 37.22
N ALA A 197 -80.16 17.59 36.74
CA ALA A 197 -81.36 17.66 35.90
C ALA A 197 -81.17 16.90 34.56
N GLY A 198 -82.04 15.91 34.31
CA GLY A 198 -82.00 15.09 33.11
C GLY A 198 -80.82 14.12 33.00
N ALA A 199 -79.98 13.97 34.04
CA ALA A 199 -78.84 13.03 34.01
C ALA A 199 -79.30 11.57 33.86
N ILE A 200 -78.58 10.77 33.08
CA ILE A 200 -78.95 9.39 32.75
C ILE A 200 -77.81 8.42 33.10
N ALA A 201 -78.07 7.44 33.97
CA ALA A 201 -77.19 6.34 34.30
C ALA A 201 -77.92 4.99 34.15
N SER A 202 -77.67 4.24 33.07
CA SER A 202 -78.54 3.12 32.68
C SER A 202 -77.96 1.71 32.85
N ASP A 203 -76.65 1.53 32.79
CA ASP A 203 -76.00 0.21 32.92
C ASP A 203 -75.32 0.08 34.29
N ARG A 204 -74.93 -1.12 34.71
CA ARG A 204 -74.45 -1.45 36.05
C ARG A 204 -73.23 -0.61 36.47
N SER A 205 -73.29 -0.11 37.71
CA SER A 205 -72.21 0.62 38.37
C SER A 205 -71.77 1.85 37.58
N SER A 206 -72.70 2.54 36.92
CA SER A 206 -72.45 3.76 36.17
C SER A 206 -72.74 5.01 37.01
N VAL A 207 -72.00 6.08 36.75
CA VAL A 207 -72.10 7.35 37.49
C VAL A 207 -72.27 8.50 36.49
N ALA A 208 -73.45 9.11 36.44
CA ALA A 208 -73.74 10.33 35.71
C ALA A 208 -73.95 11.47 36.71
N VAL A 209 -73.07 12.48 36.72
CA VAL A 209 -73.18 13.65 37.60
C VAL A 209 -73.05 14.92 36.77
N GLY A 210 -74.13 15.67 36.60
CA GLY A 210 -74.16 16.84 35.73
C GLY A 210 -75.59 17.21 35.36
N GLY A 211 -75.77 17.84 34.22
CA GLY A 211 -77.09 18.22 33.77
C GLY A 211 -77.12 18.43 32.26
N ILE A 212 -78.23 18.99 31.80
CA ILE A 212 -78.39 19.37 30.40
C ILE A 212 -77.54 20.61 30.11
N VAL A 213 -76.83 20.58 28.98
CA VAL A 213 -76.19 21.75 28.36
C VAL A 213 -76.97 22.14 27.12
N ASP A 214 -77.18 23.45 26.96
CA ASP A 214 -77.63 24.02 25.69
C ASP A 214 -76.43 24.09 24.74
N VAL A 215 -76.43 23.22 23.73
CA VAL A 215 -75.37 23.11 22.75
C VAL A 215 -75.61 24.01 21.53
N GLY A 216 -76.83 24.52 21.36
CA GLY A 216 -77.23 25.31 20.19
C GLY A 216 -76.95 26.81 20.32
N GLU A 217 -76.97 27.37 21.53
CA GLU A 217 -76.64 28.80 21.76
C GLU A 217 -75.13 29.07 21.63
N ASP A 218 -74.28 28.16 22.14
CA ASP A 218 -72.82 28.31 22.17
C ASP A 218 -72.10 27.73 20.95
N GLY A 219 -72.82 27.07 20.03
CA GLY A 219 -72.23 26.36 18.87
C GLY A 219 -71.30 25.21 19.26
N LEU A 220 -71.50 24.63 20.45
CA LEU A 220 -70.68 23.58 21.03
C LEU A 220 -71.45 22.25 20.97
N GLY A 221 -71.23 21.38 19.99
CA GLY A 221 -71.91 20.08 19.94
C GLY A 221 -72.01 19.52 18.51
N ALA A 222 -72.71 18.38 18.36
CA ALA A 222 -73.01 17.84 17.04
C ALA A 222 -74.12 18.67 16.35
N GLU A 223 -74.00 18.87 15.04
CA GLU A 223 -74.98 19.62 14.26
C GLU A 223 -76.39 19.03 14.42
N GLY A 224 -77.37 19.88 14.76
CA GLY A 224 -78.79 19.49 14.90
C GLY A 224 -79.23 19.05 16.31
N MET A 225 -78.33 19.00 17.31
CA MET A 225 -78.71 18.86 18.72
C MET A 225 -78.81 20.24 19.38
N GLN A 226 -79.88 20.49 20.14
CA GLN A 226 -80.05 21.73 20.94
C GLN A 226 -79.74 21.51 22.43
N LEU A 227 -80.11 20.36 22.99
CA LEU A 227 -79.91 20.02 24.39
C LEU A 227 -79.19 18.69 24.52
N GLN A 228 -78.16 18.64 25.36
CA GLN A 228 -77.39 17.42 25.62
C GLN A 228 -77.32 17.12 27.12
N ALA A 229 -77.90 15.99 27.53
CA ALA A 229 -77.86 15.51 28.90
C ALA A 229 -76.54 14.77 29.22
N THR A 230 -76.13 14.80 30.49
CA THR A 230 -75.05 13.94 31.00
C THR A 230 -75.50 12.47 30.98
N GLN A 231 -74.70 11.61 30.35
CA GLN A 231 -75.05 10.21 30.09
C GLN A 231 -73.90 9.27 30.47
N ALA A 232 -74.15 8.37 31.41
CA ALA A 232 -73.29 7.25 31.77
C ALA A 232 -74.03 5.93 31.45
N THR A 233 -74.02 5.53 30.17
CA THR A 233 -74.85 4.42 29.68
C THR A 233 -74.05 3.13 29.47
N GLY A 234 -72.72 3.17 29.60
CA GLY A 234 -71.88 1.98 29.58
C GLY A 234 -71.72 1.34 30.98
N PRO A 235 -71.42 0.04 31.07
CA PRO A 235 -71.13 -0.61 32.35
C PRO A 235 -69.81 -0.08 32.93
N LEU A 236 -69.77 0.18 34.24
CA LEU A 236 -68.62 0.82 34.93
C LEU A 236 -68.25 2.21 34.38
N SER A 237 -69.15 2.88 33.66
CA SER A 237 -68.88 4.18 33.06
C SER A 237 -69.02 5.33 34.06
N THR A 238 -68.30 6.43 33.82
CA THR A 238 -68.37 7.65 34.63
C THR A 238 -68.49 8.86 33.72
N ALA A 239 -69.60 9.60 33.79
CA ALA A 239 -69.82 10.85 33.11
C ALA A 239 -70.02 11.97 34.13
N VAL A 240 -69.13 12.97 34.16
CA VAL A 240 -69.19 14.08 35.12
C VAL A 240 -69.07 15.41 34.38
N GLY A 241 -70.03 16.30 34.55
CA GLY A 241 -70.12 17.58 33.84
C GLY A 241 -71.31 17.64 32.89
N GLY A 242 -71.78 18.87 32.60
CA GLY A 242 -72.94 19.08 31.75
C GLY A 242 -72.75 18.50 30.35
N GLY A 243 -73.70 17.69 29.89
CA GLY A 243 -73.63 17.03 28.58
C GLY A 243 -72.49 16.01 28.40
N ALA A 244 -71.75 15.62 29.44
CA ALA A 244 -70.70 14.61 29.33
C ALA A 244 -71.28 13.23 28.94
N MET A 245 -70.60 12.50 28.06
CA MET A 245 -71.07 11.21 27.52
C MET A 245 -70.04 10.11 27.75
N ALA A 246 -70.35 9.13 28.61
CA ALA A 246 -69.57 7.92 28.83
C ALA A 246 -70.46 6.70 28.52
N ILE A 247 -70.44 6.25 27.26
CA ILE A 247 -71.48 5.34 26.72
C ILE A 247 -71.03 3.89 26.52
N ALA A 248 -69.77 3.57 26.82
CA ALA A 248 -69.17 2.25 26.60
C ALA A 248 -68.55 1.65 27.88
N TYR A 249 -68.14 0.38 27.83
CA TYR A 249 -67.55 -0.34 28.98
C TYR A 249 -66.34 0.40 29.55
N SER A 250 -66.36 0.68 30.86
CA SER A 250 -65.26 1.34 31.59
C SER A 250 -64.82 2.67 30.98
N SER A 251 -65.73 3.39 30.31
CA SER A 251 -65.47 4.72 29.74
C SER A 251 -65.58 5.81 30.81
N THR A 252 -64.73 6.83 30.75
CA THR A 252 -64.72 7.97 31.69
C THR A 252 -64.75 9.28 30.91
N ALA A 253 -65.82 10.06 31.05
CA ALA A 253 -65.96 11.40 30.50
C ALA A 253 -66.09 12.42 31.64
N VAL A 254 -65.17 13.39 31.73
CA VAL A 254 -65.18 14.42 32.79
C VAL A 254 -64.96 15.80 32.17
N GLY A 255 -65.94 16.68 32.26
CA GLY A 255 -65.93 18.02 31.66
C GLY A 255 -67.18 18.29 30.84
N ALA A 256 -67.51 19.56 30.63
CA ALA A 256 -68.65 19.92 29.79
C ALA A 256 -68.47 19.38 28.37
N LEU A 257 -69.45 18.62 27.87
CA LEU A 257 -69.43 18.00 26.53
C LEU A 257 -68.23 17.06 26.27
N ALA A 258 -67.59 16.53 27.32
CA ALA A 258 -66.59 15.48 27.16
C ALA A 258 -67.24 14.18 26.64
N GLU A 259 -66.61 13.51 25.69
CA GLU A 259 -67.12 12.30 25.06
C GLU A 259 -66.12 11.14 25.16
N ALA A 260 -66.54 10.06 25.83
CA ALA A 260 -65.85 8.79 25.95
C ALA A 260 -66.78 7.67 25.43
N SER A 261 -66.71 7.38 24.12
CA SER A 261 -67.73 6.59 23.42
C SER A 261 -67.30 5.18 22.99
N SER A 262 -66.10 4.74 23.36
CA SER A 262 -65.61 3.38 23.13
C SER A 262 -65.05 2.72 24.41
N GLU A 263 -64.76 1.43 24.38
CA GLU A 263 -64.36 0.70 25.59
C GLU A 263 -63.04 1.21 26.16
N ARG A 264 -62.98 1.35 27.49
CA ARG A 264 -61.80 1.77 28.27
C ARG A 264 -61.23 3.14 27.85
N THR A 265 -62.09 4.03 27.34
CA THR A 265 -61.73 5.39 26.95
C THR A 265 -61.71 6.34 28.14
N VAL A 266 -60.88 7.37 28.06
CA VAL A 266 -60.80 8.46 29.04
C VAL A 266 -60.81 9.80 28.32
N ALA A 267 -61.86 10.61 28.51
CA ALA A 267 -61.97 11.96 28.01
C ALA A 267 -62.13 12.93 29.19
N VAL A 268 -61.16 13.82 29.40
CA VAL A 268 -61.15 14.75 30.53
C VAL A 268 -60.84 16.16 30.03
N GLY A 269 -61.79 17.07 30.13
CA GLY A 269 -61.70 18.45 29.64
C GLY A 269 -62.96 18.87 28.89
N GLN A 270 -63.17 20.18 28.75
CA GLN A 270 -64.28 20.70 27.95
C GLN A 270 -64.14 20.26 26.49
N SER A 271 -65.17 19.61 25.94
CA SER A 271 -65.17 19.04 24.58
C SER A 271 -63.97 18.13 24.27
N ALA A 272 -63.46 17.40 25.26
CA ALA A 272 -62.48 16.35 25.05
C ALA A 272 -63.16 15.12 24.41
N THR A 273 -62.58 14.54 23.37
CA THR A 273 -63.16 13.40 22.65
C THR A 273 -62.19 12.21 22.63
N ALA A 274 -62.64 11.07 23.17
CA ALA A 274 -61.99 9.77 23.08
C ALA A 274 -63.01 8.71 22.61
N ASN A 275 -63.01 8.38 21.31
CA ASN A 275 -64.10 7.61 20.69
C ASN A 275 -63.65 6.27 20.06
N LYS A 276 -62.41 5.83 20.33
CA LYS A 276 -61.87 4.53 19.91
C LYS A 276 -61.30 3.76 21.10
N TYR A 277 -61.12 2.45 20.93
CA TYR A 277 -60.75 1.54 22.01
C TYR A 277 -59.46 1.99 22.73
N ALA A 278 -59.54 2.08 24.06
CA ALA A 278 -58.45 2.50 24.95
C ALA A 278 -57.82 3.88 24.64
N ALA A 279 -58.54 4.77 23.96
CA ALA A 279 -58.07 6.13 23.69
C ALA A 279 -58.13 7.03 24.94
N VAL A 280 -57.18 7.97 25.06
CA VAL A 280 -57.06 8.90 26.18
C VAL A 280 -56.96 10.33 25.65
N ALA A 281 -57.92 11.19 26.01
CA ALA A 281 -57.96 12.60 25.68
C ALA A 281 -58.01 13.43 26.97
N LEU A 282 -56.96 14.22 27.26
CA LEU A 282 -56.83 15.01 28.49
C LEU A 282 -56.49 16.48 28.17
N GLY A 283 -57.45 17.37 28.31
CA GLY A 283 -57.35 18.80 28.05
C GLY A 283 -58.59 19.34 27.35
N ALA A 284 -58.81 20.65 27.38
CA ALA A 284 -59.91 21.23 26.61
C ALA A 284 -59.65 21.05 25.10
N GLN A 285 -60.69 20.62 24.37
CA GLN A 285 -60.69 20.38 22.92
C GLN A 285 -59.67 19.32 22.43
N THR A 286 -59.23 18.41 23.32
CA THR A 286 -58.37 17.29 22.90
C THR A 286 -59.13 16.25 22.12
N GLN A 287 -58.49 15.66 21.11
CA GLN A 287 -59.09 14.61 20.28
C GLN A 287 -58.15 13.40 20.21
N ALA A 288 -58.60 12.28 20.76
CA ALA A 288 -57.97 10.97 20.63
C ALA A 288 -58.93 10.04 19.87
N THR A 289 -58.84 10.03 18.54
CA THR A 289 -59.80 9.35 17.65
C THR A 289 -59.25 8.11 16.96
N GLY A 290 -58.09 7.62 17.38
CA GLY A 290 -57.50 6.35 16.96
C GLY A 290 -57.46 5.33 18.10
N GLU A 291 -57.31 4.05 17.77
CA GLU A 291 -57.16 2.97 18.76
C GLU A 291 -55.87 3.16 19.56
N TRP A 292 -55.91 3.06 20.90
CA TRP A 292 -54.78 3.37 21.80
C TRP A 292 -54.19 4.78 21.64
N ALA A 293 -54.89 5.71 20.98
CA ALA A 293 -54.41 7.08 20.81
C ALA A 293 -54.39 7.82 22.15
N THR A 294 -53.38 8.66 22.35
CA THR A 294 -53.22 9.47 23.56
C THR A 294 -53.01 10.93 23.18
N ALA A 295 -53.97 11.80 23.50
CA ALA A 295 -53.91 13.24 23.30
C ALA A 295 -53.94 13.96 24.67
N VAL A 296 -52.92 14.75 24.98
CA VAL A 296 -52.80 15.48 26.25
C VAL A 296 -52.38 16.93 25.99
N GLY A 297 -53.15 17.90 26.49
CA GLY A 297 -52.89 19.34 26.34
C GLY A 297 -53.95 20.05 25.50
N ASN A 298 -54.19 21.34 25.73
CA ASN A 298 -55.25 22.09 25.06
C ASN A 298 -55.14 21.98 23.51
N GLY A 299 -56.20 21.48 22.87
CA GLY A 299 -56.25 21.29 21.41
C GLY A 299 -55.32 20.22 20.84
N ALA A 300 -54.72 19.34 21.67
CA ALA A 300 -53.90 18.23 21.18
C ALA A 300 -54.74 17.20 20.41
N ARG A 301 -54.19 16.64 19.33
CA ARG A 301 -54.92 15.79 18.39
C ARG A 301 -54.09 14.57 17.98
N ALA A 302 -54.51 13.39 18.42
CA ALA A 302 -54.02 12.09 17.99
C ALA A 302 -55.14 11.36 17.24
N LEU A 303 -55.10 11.40 15.90
CA LEU A 303 -56.27 11.09 15.08
C LEU A 303 -56.34 9.64 14.57
N SER A 304 -55.20 8.93 14.61
CA SER A 304 -55.03 7.57 14.09
C SER A 304 -54.46 6.63 15.15
N ASP A 305 -54.46 5.32 14.86
CA ASP A 305 -54.09 4.28 15.80
C ASP A 305 -52.67 4.45 16.35
N ARG A 306 -52.53 4.21 17.67
CA ARG A 306 -51.29 4.35 18.44
C ARG A 306 -50.65 5.74 18.34
N GLY A 307 -51.41 6.76 17.91
CA GLY A 307 -50.95 8.15 17.86
C GLY A 307 -50.77 8.74 19.26
N LEU A 308 -49.69 9.48 19.47
CA LEU A 308 -49.36 10.16 20.72
C LEU A 308 -49.19 11.66 20.45
N ALA A 309 -50.06 12.49 21.01
CA ALA A 309 -50.00 13.94 20.90
C ALA A 309 -49.97 14.57 22.31
N VAL A 310 -48.81 15.01 22.79
CA VAL A 310 -48.63 15.57 24.14
C VAL A 310 -48.09 16.99 24.05
N GLY A 311 -48.89 17.98 24.40
CA GLY A 311 -48.56 19.40 24.34
C GLY A 311 -49.70 20.21 23.72
N ALA A 312 -49.79 21.50 24.05
CA ALA A 312 -50.79 22.37 23.46
C ALA A 312 -50.65 22.36 21.92
N GLN A 313 -51.75 22.09 21.22
CA GLN A 313 -51.79 21.97 19.76
C GLN A 313 -50.82 20.94 19.15
N ALA A 314 -50.35 19.94 19.92
CA ALA A 314 -49.59 18.83 19.35
C ALA A 314 -50.47 18.04 18.36
N PHE A 315 -49.90 17.63 17.23
CA PHE A 315 -50.66 17.03 16.13
C PHE A 315 -49.98 15.76 15.59
N ALA A 316 -50.65 14.63 15.76
CA ALA A 316 -50.27 13.31 15.25
C ALA A 316 -51.45 12.70 14.47
N PRO A 317 -51.65 13.10 13.19
CA PRO A 317 -52.78 12.65 12.39
C PRO A 317 -52.70 11.21 11.88
N MET A 318 -51.51 10.61 11.82
CA MET A 318 -51.26 9.31 11.17
C MET A 318 -50.86 8.22 12.18
N GLU A 319 -50.94 6.95 11.77
CA GLU A 319 -50.64 5.78 12.61
C GLU A 319 -49.22 5.85 13.19
N ASN A 320 -49.08 5.48 14.47
CA ASN A 320 -47.82 5.53 15.23
C ASN A 320 -47.15 6.92 15.29
N GLY A 321 -47.84 7.98 14.88
CA GLY A 321 -47.30 9.34 14.96
C GLY A 321 -47.07 9.76 16.42
N THR A 322 -45.88 10.25 16.73
CA THR A 322 -45.52 10.73 18.08
C THR A 322 -45.17 12.21 18.04
N ALA A 323 -46.06 13.07 18.52
CA ALA A 323 -45.86 14.51 18.66
C ALA A 323 -45.81 14.89 20.15
N VAL A 324 -44.65 15.30 20.66
CA VAL A 324 -44.45 15.69 22.06
C VAL A 324 -43.83 17.09 22.13
N GLY A 325 -44.59 18.07 22.61
CA GLY A 325 -44.21 19.48 22.70
C GLY A 325 -45.33 20.40 22.21
N SER A 326 -45.31 21.67 22.65
CA SER A 326 -46.26 22.66 22.13
C SER A 326 -46.07 22.83 20.63
N SER A 327 -47.16 22.66 19.88
CA SER A 327 -47.19 22.74 18.41
C SER A 327 -46.22 21.77 17.71
N ALA A 328 -45.92 20.62 18.32
CA ALA A 328 -45.17 19.54 17.67
C ALA A 328 -46.03 18.86 16.59
N LEU A 329 -45.43 18.56 15.43
CA LEU A 329 -46.12 18.05 14.24
C LEU A 329 -45.48 16.73 13.78
N ALA A 330 -46.18 15.62 13.95
CA ALA A 330 -45.79 14.30 13.43
C ALA A 330 -46.77 13.90 12.31
N LEU A 331 -46.56 14.42 11.10
CA LEU A 331 -47.60 14.50 10.08
C LEU A 331 -47.85 13.22 9.29
N GLN A 332 -46.93 12.24 9.34
CA GLN A 332 -46.96 11.02 8.55
C GLN A 332 -46.84 9.77 9.42
N GLN A 333 -47.05 8.59 8.81
CA GLN A 333 -46.95 7.31 9.50
C GLN A 333 -45.56 7.12 10.12
N ASP A 334 -45.53 6.62 11.37
CA ASP A 334 -44.31 6.38 12.15
C ASP A 334 -43.41 7.63 12.33
N ALA A 335 -43.95 8.83 12.11
CA ALA A 335 -43.21 10.08 12.31
C ALA A 335 -43.09 10.41 13.81
N THR A 336 -41.93 10.90 14.24
CA THR A 336 -41.66 11.27 15.63
C THR A 336 -41.16 12.70 15.72
N ALA A 337 -41.96 13.61 16.29
CA ALA A 337 -41.63 15.00 16.56
C ALA A 337 -41.59 15.25 18.09
N ILE A 338 -40.41 15.52 18.65
CA ILE A 338 -40.21 15.75 20.08
C ILE A 338 -39.54 17.12 20.30
N GLY A 339 -40.29 18.11 20.74
CA GLY A 339 -39.83 19.47 21.01
C GLY A 339 -40.90 20.50 20.64
N SER A 340 -40.81 21.71 21.22
CA SER A 340 -41.73 22.78 20.84
C SER A 340 -41.47 23.21 19.38
N GLY A 341 -42.50 23.11 18.55
CA GLY A 341 -42.41 23.37 17.11
C GLY A 341 -41.55 22.36 16.33
N ALA A 342 -41.29 21.18 16.89
CA ALA A 342 -40.66 20.08 16.16
C ALA A 342 -41.58 19.65 15.01
N TRP A 343 -41.00 19.40 13.82
CA TRP A 343 -41.77 19.02 12.63
C TRP A 343 -41.15 17.79 11.98
N ALA A 344 -41.81 16.64 12.12
CA ALA A 344 -41.49 15.40 11.42
C ALA A 344 -42.49 15.22 10.27
N GLY A 345 -42.11 15.70 9.09
CA GLY A 345 -43.00 15.83 7.95
C GLY A 345 -43.11 14.58 7.07
N GLY A 346 -42.10 13.71 7.02
CA GLY A 346 -42.09 12.53 6.17
C GLY A 346 -42.36 11.22 6.92
N THR A 347 -42.57 10.12 6.18
CA THR A 347 -42.84 8.80 6.75
C THR A 347 -41.59 8.25 7.45
N ARG A 348 -41.74 7.67 8.65
CA ARG A 348 -40.63 7.17 9.48
C ARG A 348 -39.56 8.24 9.76
N SER A 349 -39.94 9.52 9.74
CA SER A 349 -39.03 10.63 10.02
C SER A 349 -38.98 10.98 11.51
N ILE A 350 -37.85 11.53 11.95
CA ILE A 350 -37.62 11.90 13.35
C ILE A 350 -37.16 13.37 13.40
N ALA A 351 -37.85 14.19 14.18
CA ALA A 351 -37.49 15.58 14.49
C ALA A 351 -37.40 15.77 16.00
N ILE A 352 -36.21 16.11 16.54
CA ILE A 352 -36.00 16.31 17.97
C ILE A 352 -35.42 17.70 18.25
N GLY A 353 -35.99 18.40 19.23
CA GLY A 353 -35.77 19.83 19.46
C GLY A 353 -36.66 20.67 18.54
N LYS A 354 -36.29 21.93 18.29
CA LYS A 354 -36.95 22.75 17.27
C LYS A 354 -36.39 22.41 15.88
N ALA A 355 -36.42 21.12 15.53
CA ALA A 355 -35.88 20.56 14.30
C ALA A 355 -36.99 20.30 13.29
N MET A 356 -36.62 20.23 12.02
CA MET A 356 -37.55 20.04 10.92
C MET A 356 -37.04 18.99 9.93
N VAL A 357 -37.82 17.94 9.72
CA VAL A 357 -37.78 17.13 8.51
C VAL A 357 -38.92 17.62 7.64
N TRP A 358 -38.57 18.24 6.52
CA TRP A 358 -39.56 18.82 5.62
C TRP A 358 -40.42 17.75 4.93
N ASN A 359 -41.60 18.15 4.46
CA ASN A 359 -42.50 17.29 3.68
C ASN A 359 -42.88 17.88 2.32
N GLY A 360 -41.94 18.62 1.72
CA GLY A 360 -42.10 19.17 0.39
C GLY A 360 -43.12 20.30 0.32
N ASP A 361 -43.13 20.99 -0.80
CA ASP A 361 -43.80 22.27 -1.04
C ASP A 361 -45.30 22.30 -0.63
N PHE A 362 -45.69 23.31 0.15
CA PHE A 362 -47.09 23.70 0.33
C PHE A 362 -47.65 24.47 -0.89
N PHE A 363 -46.77 24.94 -1.79
CA PHE A 363 -47.07 26.00 -2.75
C PHE A 363 -47.05 25.57 -4.22
N ARG A 364 -46.83 24.29 -4.53
CA ARG A 364 -46.81 23.77 -5.90
C ARG A 364 -48.02 22.89 -6.18
N GLU A 365 -48.57 22.97 -7.39
CA GLU A 365 -49.55 21.99 -7.86
C GLU A 365 -48.84 20.65 -8.11
N GLY A 366 -48.94 19.73 -7.15
CA GLY A 366 -48.37 18.39 -7.20
C GLY A 366 -48.45 17.69 -5.84
N PRO A 367 -48.27 16.35 -5.79
CA PRO A 367 -48.18 15.65 -4.51
C PRO A 367 -46.97 16.18 -3.72
N PRO A 368 -47.10 16.41 -2.40
CA PRO A 368 -46.00 16.88 -1.56
C PRO A 368 -44.84 15.88 -1.59
N PHE A 369 -43.61 16.38 -1.74
CA PHE A 369 -42.40 15.57 -1.65
C PHE A 369 -42.13 15.18 -0.19
N MET A 370 -42.49 13.97 0.21
CA MET A 370 -42.24 13.50 1.57
C MET A 370 -40.81 12.99 1.71
N PHE A 371 -40.04 13.58 2.63
CA PHE A 371 -38.70 13.11 2.97
C PHE A 371 -38.75 12.01 4.03
N ASN A 372 -38.69 10.77 3.56
CA ASN A 372 -38.82 9.57 4.38
C ASN A 372 -37.47 9.20 5.02
N ASP A 373 -37.53 8.39 6.08
CA ASP A 373 -36.32 7.83 6.73
C ASP A 373 -35.30 8.87 7.21
N SER A 374 -35.77 10.07 7.51
CA SER A 374 -34.91 11.22 7.74
C SER A 374 -34.92 11.65 9.20
N ILE A 375 -33.79 12.13 9.69
CA ILE A 375 -33.56 12.45 11.11
C ILE A 375 -33.03 13.87 11.21
N ALA A 376 -33.76 14.74 11.91
CA ALA A 376 -33.32 16.08 12.28
C ALA A 376 -33.26 16.19 13.81
N MET A 377 -32.10 16.53 14.37
CA MET A 377 -31.91 16.64 15.82
C MET A 377 -31.14 17.92 16.19
N GLY A 378 -31.79 18.82 16.91
CA GLY A 378 -31.23 20.09 17.36
C GLY A 378 -32.09 21.29 16.99
N THR A 379 -31.94 22.40 17.70
CA THR A 379 -32.64 23.65 17.38
C THR A 379 -32.20 24.17 16.01
N GLY A 380 -33.15 24.32 15.08
CA GLY A 380 -32.88 24.73 13.70
C GLY A 380 -32.13 23.68 12.88
N ALA A 381 -32.17 22.41 13.29
CA ALA A 381 -31.68 21.33 12.43
C ALA A 381 -32.72 21.05 11.34
N ASP A 382 -32.31 21.10 10.07
CA ASP A 382 -33.21 21.02 8.93
C ASP A 382 -32.78 19.92 7.94
N VAL A 383 -33.73 19.11 7.49
CA VAL A 383 -33.49 18.07 6.48
C VAL A 383 -34.40 18.28 5.28
N TYR A 384 -33.77 18.46 4.11
CA TYR A 384 -34.38 18.59 2.78
C TYR A 384 -33.93 17.44 1.86
N GLY A 385 -34.26 16.21 2.23
CA GLY A 385 -34.02 15.04 1.38
C GLY A 385 -34.25 13.72 2.10
N ASP A 386 -34.40 12.64 1.33
CA ASP A 386 -34.68 11.29 1.81
C ASP A 386 -33.45 10.66 2.47
N GLN A 387 -33.70 9.75 3.43
CA GLN A 387 -32.67 8.95 4.09
C GLN A 387 -31.52 9.79 4.68
N SER A 388 -31.83 10.99 5.15
CA SER A 388 -30.84 12.00 5.48
C SER A 388 -30.85 12.37 6.95
N VAL A 389 -29.69 12.75 7.48
CA VAL A 389 -29.47 12.92 8.92
C VAL A 389 -28.81 14.28 9.20
N ALA A 390 -29.51 15.18 9.87
CA ALA A 390 -28.95 16.42 10.41
C ALA A 390 -28.90 16.37 11.94
N ILE A 391 -27.71 16.46 12.52
CA ILE A 391 -27.50 16.38 13.98
C ILE A 391 -26.66 17.57 14.44
N GLY A 392 -27.26 18.45 15.23
CA GLY A 392 -26.64 19.64 15.80
C GLY A 392 -27.49 20.89 15.55
N ALA A 393 -27.36 21.90 16.43
CA ALA A 393 -28.07 23.16 16.23
C ALA A 393 -27.64 23.82 14.91
N GLY A 394 -28.60 24.16 14.05
CA GLY A 394 -28.34 24.70 12.72
C GLY A 394 -27.73 23.71 11.71
N ALA A 395 -27.66 22.41 12.02
CA ALA A 395 -27.19 21.41 11.06
C ALA A 395 -28.20 21.26 9.92
N ARG A 396 -27.74 21.20 8.67
CA ARG A 396 -28.62 21.18 7.50
C ARG A 396 -28.20 20.14 6.46
N VAL A 397 -29.14 19.35 5.99
CA VAL A 397 -28.99 18.55 4.76
C VAL A 397 -29.87 19.14 3.67
N GLY A 398 -29.30 19.42 2.50
CA GLY A 398 -29.97 20.11 1.40
C GLY A 398 -30.19 21.60 1.68
N ASN A 399 -31.10 22.22 0.93
CA ASN A 399 -31.41 23.64 1.07
C ASN A 399 -32.88 23.94 0.73
N SER A 400 -33.43 24.99 1.34
CA SER A 400 -34.74 25.56 1.01
C SER A 400 -34.73 26.47 -0.22
N THR A 401 -33.55 26.84 -0.74
CA THR A 401 -33.45 27.69 -1.93
C THR A 401 -33.80 26.92 -3.20
N PHE A 402 -34.66 27.50 -4.00
CA PHE A 402 -34.97 27.02 -5.35
C PHE A 402 -33.95 27.59 -6.33
N VAL A 403 -33.42 26.73 -7.19
CA VAL A 403 -32.63 27.13 -8.35
C VAL A 403 -33.41 26.67 -9.59
N ASN A 404 -33.83 27.60 -10.44
CA ASN A 404 -34.67 27.32 -11.61
C ASN A 404 -35.97 26.53 -11.27
N ASP A 405 -36.68 26.94 -10.22
CA ASP A 405 -37.89 26.26 -9.70
C ASP A 405 -37.68 24.79 -9.29
N VAL A 406 -36.43 24.39 -9.02
CA VAL A 406 -36.08 23.08 -8.46
C VAL A 406 -35.43 23.31 -7.10
N GLN A 407 -36.05 22.73 -6.06
CA GLN A 407 -35.47 22.70 -4.73
C GLN A 407 -34.21 21.82 -4.74
N VAL A 408 -33.15 22.27 -4.09
CA VAL A 408 -31.92 21.46 -3.94
C VAL A 408 -32.17 20.42 -2.86
N ILE A 409 -32.64 19.25 -3.31
CA ILE A 409 -32.82 18.06 -2.48
C ILE A 409 -31.46 17.36 -2.35
N THR A 410 -31.13 16.91 -1.14
CA THR A 410 -29.90 16.14 -0.90
C THR A 410 -30.24 14.85 -0.17
N ASN A 411 -30.06 13.72 -0.84
CA ASN A 411 -30.47 12.41 -0.36
C ASN A 411 -29.30 11.62 0.22
N ASN A 412 -29.60 10.65 1.09
CA ASN A 412 -28.64 9.71 1.65
C ASN A 412 -27.39 10.40 2.23
N SER A 413 -27.58 11.51 2.95
CA SER A 413 -26.47 12.36 3.40
C SER A 413 -26.59 12.74 4.86
N VAL A 414 -25.44 13.04 5.48
CA VAL A 414 -25.33 13.33 6.91
C VAL A 414 -24.66 14.68 7.12
N ALA A 415 -25.32 15.58 7.84
CA ALA A 415 -24.71 16.79 8.40
C ALA A 415 -24.54 16.60 9.91
N LEU A 416 -23.29 16.48 10.37
CA LEU A 416 -22.95 16.14 11.75
C LEU A 416 -22.20 17.30 12.44
N GLY A 417 -22.79 17.84 13.49
CA GLY A 417 -22.28 18.97 14.26
C GLY A 417 -23.06 20.27 14.00
N SER A 418 -22.96 21.21 14.94
CA SER A 418 -23.67 22.49 14.86
C SER A 418 -23.25 23.29 13.62
N GLY A 419 -24.22 23.77 12.84
CA GLY A 419 -23.97 24.52 11.61
C GLY A 419 -23.29 23.71 10.50
N SER A 420 -23.22 22.38 10.59
CA SER A 420 -22.72 21.56 9.49
C SER A 420 -23.73 21.55 8.34
N VAL A 421 -23.24 21.58 7.10
CA VAL A 421 -24.10 21.61 5.90
C VAL A 421 -23.67 20.52 4.93
N ALA A 422 -24.60 19.66 4.52
CA ALA A 422 -24.40 18.69 3.44
C ALA A 422 -25.23 19.10 2.22
N GLU A 423 -24.57 19.37 1.09
CA GLU A 423 -25.21 19.87 -0.15
C GLU A 423 -25.04 18.89 -1.33
N ARG A 424 -24.53 17.69 -1.06
CA ARG A 424 -24.24 16.67 -2.07
C ARG A 424 -24.73 15.32 -1.59
N ASP A 425 -25.40 14.59 -2.49
CA ASP A 425 -25.89 13.25 -2.20
C ASP A 425 -24.76 12.30 -1.81
N ASN A 426 -25.06 11.32 -0.95
CA ASN A 426 -24.14 10.28 -0.52
C ASN A 426 -22.88 10.83 0.20
N THR A 427 -23.03 11.87 1.02
CA THR A 427 -21.90 12.47 1.75
C THR A 427 -22.13 12.59 3.25
N ILE A 428 -21.02 12.62 4.00
CA ILE A 428 -21.02 13.02 5.41
C ILE A 428 -20.25 14.35 5.50
N SER A 429 -20.94 15.41 5.87
CA SER A 429 -20.37 16.71 6.18
C SER A 429 -20.27 16.90 7.69
N ILE A 430 -19.07 17.21 8.17
CA ILE A 430 -18.80 17.53 9.59
C ILE A 430 -18.60 19.03 9.83
N GLY A 431 -18.92 19.88 8.86
CA GLY A 431 -18.75 21.34 8.93
C GLY A 431 -19.44 22.05 7.77
N HIS A 432 -19.02 23.28 7.50
CA HIS A 432 -19.35 24.00 6.27
C HIS A 432 -18.09 24.75 5.80
N ALA A 433 -18.10 25.27 4.57
CA ALA A 433 -16.97 25.99 4.01
C ALA A 433 -16.57 27.18 4.92
N GLY A 434 -15.31 27.21 5.37
CA GLY A 434 -14.78 28.20 6.32
C GLY A 434 -14.95 27.85 7.80
N ALA A 435 -15.62 26.73 8.11
CA ALA A 435 -15.78 26.19 9.46
C ALA A 435 -15.59 24.66 9.47
N GLU A 436 -14.53 24.19 8.81
CA GLU A 436 -14.18 22.78 8.73
C GLU A 436 -13.73 22.24 10.10
N ARG A 437 -14.04 20.96 10.36
CA ARG A 437 -13.67 20.28 11.60
C ARG A 437 -12.64 19.20 11.35
N GLN A 438 -11.78 18.98 12.33
CA GLN A 438 -10.85 17.85 12.35
C GLN A 438 -11.58 16.57 12.79
N LEU A 439 -11.27 15.45 12.14
CA LEU A 439 -11.65 14.13 12.60
C LEU A 439 -10.51 13.54 13.45
N THR A 440 -10.71 13.48 14.76
CA THR A 440 -9.72 12.96 15.72
C THR A 440 -10.02 11.53 16.14
N ASN A 441 -9.02 10.84 16.70
CA ASN A 441 -9.11 9.42 17.12
C ASN A 441 -9.39 8.44 15.96
N LEU A 442 -8.90 8.78 14.76
CA LEU A 442 -9.00 7.94 13.57
C LEU A 442 -7.86 6.89 13.57
N ALA A 443 -8.23 5.61 13.64
CA ALA A 443 -7.30 4.50 13.45
C ALA A 443 -6.73 4.48 12.03
N ALA A 444 -5.64 3.75 11.81
CA ALA A 444 -5.06 3.62 10.47
C ALA A 444 -5.99 2.78 9.57
N GLY A 445 -6.34 3.31 8.40
CA GLY A 445 -7.12 2.59 7.39
C GLY A 445 -6.35 1.39 6.81
N THR A 446 -7.05 0.31 6.48
CA THR A 446 -6.46 -0.94 5.98
C THR A 446 -7.04 -1.40 4.65
N THR A 447 -8.19 -0.84 4.25
CA THR A 447 -8.87 -1.11 2.99
C THR A 447 -8.93 0.14 2.11
N ASP A 448 -9.23 -0.02 0.82
CA ASP A 448 -9.21 1.07 -0.17
C ASP A 448 -10.22 2.19 0.13
N THR A 449 -11.28 1.90 0.89
CA THR A 449 -12.33 2.86 1.25
C THR A 449 -12.19 3.43 2.67
N ASP A 450 -11.12 3.09 3.38
CA ASP A 450 -10.88 3.64 4.72
C ASP A 450 -10.30 5.06 4.67
N ALA A 451 -10.64 5.87 5.67
CA ALA A 451 -10.00 7.16 5.86
C ALA A 451 -8.54 7.00 6.33
N VAL A 452 -7.66 7.85 5.79
CA VAL A 452 -6.23 7.86 6.13
C VAL A 452 -5.96 8.83 7.27
N ASN A 453 -5.30 8.37 8.33
CA ASN A 453 -4.89 9.25 9.42
C ASN A 453 -3.51 9.90 9.17
N LEU A 454 -3.16 10.92 9.98
CA LEU A 454 -1.88 11.63 9.82
C LEU A 454 -0.65 10.73 10.04
N ALA A 455 -0.75 9.67 10.83
CA ALA A 455 0.36 8.74 11.05
C ALA A 455 0.68 7.93 9.79
N GLN A 456 -0.33 7.48 9.06
CA GLN A 456 -0.17 6.82 7.77
C GLN A 456 0.46 7.76 6.74
N LEU A 457 -0.03 9.00 6.64
CA LEU A 457 0.54 9.99 5.72
C LEU A 457 2.00 10.33 6.08
N ARG A 458 2.35 10.40 7.36
CA ARG A 458 3.74 10.53 7.82
C ARG A 458 4.59 9.31 7.46
N GLY A 459 4.02 8.11 7.49
CA GLY A 459 4.68 6.90 6.98
C GLY A 459 5.04 7.03 5.50
N VAL A 460 4.11 7.49 4.67
CA VAL A 460 4.36 7.77 3.23
C VAL A 460 5.41 8.86 3.05
N ALA A 461 5.32 9.96 3.81
CA ALA A 461 6.31 11.04 3.77
C ALA A 461 7.72 10.54 4.15
N GLY A 462 7.83 9.66 5.14
CA GLY A 462 9.08 9.04 5.54
C GLY A 462 9.70 8.16 4.45
N ALA A 463 8.87 7.48 3.65
CA ALA A 463 9.33 6.66 2.53
C ALA A 463 10.05 7.48 1.43
N PHE A 464 9.75 8.78 1.31
CA PHE A 464 10.48 9.66 0.39
C PHE A 464 11.91 10.00 0.86
N GLY A 465 12.26 9.75 2.13
CA GLY A 465 13.60 10.01 2.67
C GLY A 465 13.97 11.50 2.69
N ALA A 466 15.28 11.81 2.81
CA ALA A 466 15.83 13.18 2.76
C ALA A 466 15.16 14.19 3.72
N GLY A 467 14.72 13.72 4.89
CA GLY A 467 14.08 14.55 5.92
C GLY A 467 12.65 14.98 5.60
N SER A 468 12.02 14.36 4.60
CA SER A 468 10.61 14.57 4.24
C SER A 468 9.68 14.24 5.42
N ARG A 469 8.74 15.14 5.69
CA ARG A 469 7.79 15.03 6.81
C ARG A 469 6.53 15.84 6.52
N VAL A 470 5.45 15.51 7.21
CA VAL A 470 4.20 16.29 7.16
C VAL A 470 4.21 17.32 8.30
N ASP A 471 4.01 18.60 7.99
CA ASP A 471 3.96 19.68 8.96
C ASP A 471 2.64 19.70 9.78
N ALA A 472 2.48 20.68 10.66
CA ALA A 472 1.27 20.83 11.48
C ALA A 472 0.03 21.28 10.68
N LYS A 473 0.21 21.79 9.47
CA LYS A 473 -0.86 22.21 8.55
C LYS A 473 -1.23 21.11 7.54
N GLY A 474 -0.55 19.96 7.58
CA GLY A 474 -0.78 18.85 6.65
C GLY A 474 0.04 18.92 5.35
N ASN A 475 0.96 19.88 5.21
CA ASN A 475 1.80 20.01 4.02
C ASN A 475 2.98 19.03 4.08
N LEU A 476 3.30 18.39 2.95
CA LEU A 476 4.56 17.67 2.80
C LEU A 476 5.71 18.67 2.67
N ILE A 477 6.64 18.66 3.62
CA ILE A 477 7.81 19.53 3.68
C ILE A 477 9.09 18.68 3.81
N GLY A 478 10.25 19.26 3.47
CA GLY A 478 11.52 18.52 3.44
C GLY A 478 11.79 17.91 2.07
N GLY A 479 12.72 16.94 1.99
CA GLY A 479 13.14 16.35 0.71
C GLY A 479 14.25 17.15 0.03
N SER A 480 15.43 17.24 0.67
CA SER A 480 16.62 17.82 0.04
C SER A 480 17.50 16.70 -0.54
N TYR A 481 17.32 16.40 -1.81
CA TYR A 481 18.12 15.40 -2.52
C TYR A 481 19.38 16.06 -3.09
N LEU A 482 20.55 15.58 -2.69
CA LEU A 482 21.82 16.08 -3.21
C LEU A 482 22.21 15.25 -4.44
N VAL A 483 22.19 15.84 -5.62
CA VAL A 483 22.64 15.23 -6.87
C VAL A 483 23.76 16.08 -7.43
N GLN A 484 24.95 15.51 -7.59
CA GLN A 484 26.16 16.20 -8.07
C GLN A 484 26.48 17.52 -7.34
N GLY A 485 26.25 17.58 -6.01
CA GLY A 485 26.52 18.77 -5.20
C GLY A 485 25.42 19.84 -5.22
N THR A 486 24.39 19.69 -6.07
CA THR A 486 23.21 20.57 -6.10
C THR A 486 22.07 19.95 -5.29
N ARG A 487 21.37 20.76 -4.50
CA ARG A 487 20.21 20.33 -3.72
C ARG A 487 18.92 20.52 -4.50
N TYR A 488 18.10 19.48 -4.58
CA TYR A 488 16.79 19.48 -5.20
C TYR A 488 15.71 19.26 -4.14
N SER A 489 14.67 20.08 -4.15
CA SER A 489 13.58 20.07 -3.16
C SER A 489 12.48 19.04 -3.45
N GLY A 490 12.63 18.24 -4.52
CA GLY A 490 11.65 17.26 -4.92
C GLY A 490 12.30 16.11 -5.67
N ILE A 491 11.76 14.90 -5.47
CA ILE A 491 12.30 13.68 -6.05
C ILE A 491 12.27 13.72 -7.58
N GLY A 492 11.26 14.34 -8.20
CA GLY A 492 11.16 14.48 -9.65
C GLY A 492 12.32 15.29 -10.26
N ALA A 493 12.67 16.43 -9.65
CA ALA A 493 13.78 17.25 -10.13
C ALA A 493 15.14 16.57 -9.89
N ALA A 494 15.29 15.87 -8.76
CA ALA A 494 16.50 15.09 -8.46
C ALA A 494 16.68 13.93 -9.46
N MET A 495 15.61 13.21 -9.79
CA MET A 495 15.61 12.16 -10.80
C MET A 495 15.96 12.70 -12.19
N GLY A 496 15.42 13.86 -12.58
CA GLY A 496 15.78 14.50 -13.86
C GLY A 496 17.25 14.94 -13.92
N ALA A 497 17.82 15.39 -12.80
CA ALA A 497 19.25 15.69 -12.70
C ALA A 497 20.12 14.43 -12.82
N PHE A 498 19.68 13.32 -12.19
CA PHE A 498 20.35 12.03 -12.35
C PHE A 498 20.27 11.52 -13.79
N ASP A 499 19.11 11.62 -14.43
CA ASP A 499 18.92 11.27 -15.84
C ASP A 499 19.85 12.09 -16.75
N THR A 500 19.89 13.41 -16.58
CA THR A 500 20.82 14.29 -17.32
C THR A 500 22.28 13.88 -17.12
N ALA A 501 22.66 13.56 -15.87
CA ALA A 501 24.01 13.08 -15.56
C ALA A 501 24.31 11.73 -16.23
N LEU A 502 23.33 10.83 -16.28
CA LEU A 502 23.44 9.53 -16.93
C LEU A 502 23.53 9.69 -18.46
N THR A 503 22.72 10.53 -19.09
CA THR A 503 22.86 10.90 -20.50
C THR A 503 24.23 11.53 -20.78
N GLY A 504 24.73 12.37 -19.88
CA GLY A 504 26.08 12.92 -19.96
C GLY A 504 27.18 11.86 -19.88
N LEU A 505 26.98 10.79 -19.09
CA LEU A 505 27.89 9.65 -19.05
C LEU A 505 27.78 8.80 -20.31
N ASP A 506 26.57 8.52 -20.76
CA ASP A 506 26.25 7.75 -21.96
C ASP A 506 26.89 8.39 -23.20
N THR A 507 26.68 9.70 -23.40
CA THR A 507 27.34 10.48 -24.46
C THR A 507 28.87 10.46 -24.38
N ARG A 508 29.46 10.45 -23.17
CA ARG A 508 30.91 10.30 -23.00
C ARG A 508 31.40 8.90 -23.34
N ILE A 509 30.63 7.87 -23.00
CA ILE A 509 30.94 6.47 -23.35
C ILE A 509 30.80 6.28 -24.86
N ASP A 510 29.74 6.82 -25.48
CA ASP A 510 29.55 6.86 -26.92
C ASP A 510 30.67 7.61 -27.63
N ALA A 511 31.16 8.72 -27.07
CA ALA A 511 32.30 9.43 -27.61
C ALA A 511 33.58 8.58 -27.57
N ILE A 512 33.81 7.80 -26.51
CA ILE A 512 34.93 6.84 -26.44
C ILE A 512 34.74 5.69 -27.45
N ALA A 513 33.50 5.23 -27.62
CA ALA A 513 33.18 4.19 -28.59
C ALA A 513 33.31 4.67 -30.05
N ASN A 514 33.09 5.96 -30.30
CA ASN A 514 33.02 6.56 -31.64
C ASN A 514 34.15 7.57 -31.93
N SER A 515 35.18 7.73 -31.08
CA SER A 515 36.33 8.63 -31.30
C SER A 515 37.30 8.19 -32.41
N GLY A 516 36.89 7.25 -33.26
CA GLY A 516 37.45 7.02 -34.58
C GLY A 516 36.31 6.68 -35.53
N GLY A 517 36.25 7.30 -36.71
CA GLY A 517 35.33 6.89 -37.78
C GLY A 517 35.64 5.49 -38.37
N GLY A 518 36.28 4.62 -37.60
CA GLY A 518 36.68 3.25 -37.86
C GLY A 518 36.96 2.60 -36.51
N GLN A 519 36.90 1.27 -36.42
CA GLN A 519 36.99 0.47 -35.18
C GLN A 519 38.38 0.50 -34.48
N GLY A 520 39.01 1.67 -34.40
CA GLY A 520 40.39 1.87 -34.00
C GLY A 520 40.59 2.57 -32.65
N VAL A 521 41.76 2.37 -32.03
CA VAL A 521 42.14 2.99 -30.76
C VAL A 521 42.88 4.31 -31.04
N SER A 522 42.22 5.44 -30.80
CA SER A 522 42.80 6.79 -30.87
C SER A 522 43.06 7.34 -29.45
N ILE A 523 44.34 7.49 -29.07
CA ILE A 523 44.71 8.02 -27.74
C ILE A 523 45.74 9.14 -27.90
N GLY A 524 45.33 10.38 -27.62
CA GLY A 524 46.23 11.53 -27.59
C GLY A 524 45.70 12.73 -28.37
N GLY A 525 45.13 13.69 -27.63
CA GLY A 525 44.73 15.01 -28.12
C GLY A 525 44.52 15.92 -26.90
N GLY A 526 45.49 16.78 -26.61
CA GLY A 526 45.29 17.92 -25.71
C GLY A 526 44.86 19.14 -26.53
N ASP A 527 44.24 20.13 -25.89
CA ASP A 527 43.55 21.28 -26.51
C ASP A 527 44.37 22.14 -27.51
N VAL A 528 45.67 21.88 -27.68
CA VAL A 528 46.59 22.66 -28.53
C VAL A 528 47.30 21.82 -29.61
N ALA A 529 47.14 20.49 -29.61
CA ALA A 529 47.84 19.60 -30.55
C ALA A 529 46.85 18.91 -31.52
N PRO A 530 47.22 18.66 -32.79
CA PRO A 530 46.36 17.95 -33.74
C PRO A 530 45.96 16.56 -33.19
N PRO A 531 44.70 16.13 -33.38
CA PRO A 531 44.22 14.86 -32.83
C PRO A 531 44.93 13.67 -33.49
N SER A 532 45.07 12.56 -32.76
CA SER A 532 45.39 11.26 -33.38
C SER A 532 44.21 10.78 -34.24
N THR A 533 44.47 10.34 -35.47
CA THR A 533 43.44 9.86 -36.41
C THR A 533 43.68 8.40 -36.79
N GLY A 534 42.76 7.50 -36.44
CA GLY A 534 42.76 6.09 -36.88
C GLY A 534 41.57 5.82 -37.80
N THR A 535 41.69 6.11 -39.10
CA THR A 535 40.56 6.01 -40.04
C THR A 535 40.40 4.61 -40.65
N GLY A 536 41.42 3.76 -40.57
CA GLY A 536 41.36 2.38 -41.05
C GLY A 536 40.62 1.43 -40.10
N THR A 537 40.14 0.31 -40.62
CA THR A 537 39.55 -0.77 -39.81
C THR A 537 40.65 -1.40 -38.94
N ASN A 538 40.40 -1.60 -37.64
CA ASN A 538 41.39 -2.10 -36.67
C ASN A 538 42.66 -1.23 -36.53
N ALA A 539 42.61 0.04 -36.95
CA ALA A 539 43.77 0.93 -36.87
C ALA A 539 44.06 1.36 -35.42
N VAL A 540 45.33 1.55 -35.07
CA VAL A 540 45.74 2.05 -33.74
C VAL A 540 46.58 3.30 -33.95
N ALA A 541 46.11 4.45 -33.47
CA ALA A 541 46.79 5.73 -33.56
C ALA A 541 46.98 6.34 -32.16
N VAL A 542 48.21 6.41 -31.67
CA VAL A 542 48.53 6.86 -30.31
C VAL A 542 49.60 7.93 -30.34
N GLY A 543 49.27 9.13 -29.83
CA GLY A 543 50.12 10.32 -29.82
C GLY A 543 49.56 11.49 -30.64
N SER A 544 49.90 12.72 -30.28
CA SER A 544 49.42 13.92 -30.97
C SER A 544 49.80 13.93 -32.45
N GLY A 545 48.82 14.07 -33.34
CA GLY A 545 49.00 14.03 -34.79
C GLY A 545 49.39 12.66 -35.35
N ALA A 546 49.35 11.59 -34.55
CA ALA A 546 49.57 10.23 -35.04
C ALA A 546 48.44 9.83 -36.01
N THR A 547 48.78 9.28 -37.16
CA THR A 547 47.85 9.01 -38.25
C THR A 547 47.99 7.56 -38.72
N ALA A 548 46.97 6.73 -38.49
CA ALA A 548 46.87 5.37 -39.02
C ALA A 548 45.71 5.28 -40.01
N ASN A 549 46.00 5.45 -41.31
CA ASN A 549 44.99 5.61 -42.34
C ASN A 549 44.53 4.28 -42.96
N GLY A 550 45.43 3.30 -43.05
CA GLY A 550 45.16 1.99 -43.64
C GLY A 550 44.55 0.98 -42.65
N ASP A 551 43.89 -0.04 -43.19
CA ASP A 551 43.38 -1.17 -42.42
C ASP A 551 44.54 -1.89 -41.70
N ASN A 552 44.31 -2.26 -40.44
CA ASN A 552 45.30 -2.90 -39.56
C ASN A 552 46.59 -2.06 -39.37
N GLY A 553 46.55 -0.75 -39.63
CA GLY A 553 47.69 0.16 -39.46
C GLY A 553 47.96 0.50 -37.98
N LEU A 554 49.23 0.62 -37.59
CA LEU A 554 49.67 1.00 -36.25
C LEU A 554 50.56 2.25 -36.33
N ALA A 555 50.13 3.38 -35.79
CA ALA A 555 50.90 4.61 -35.65
C ALA A 555 51.05 4.97 -34.16
N LEU A 556 52.24 4.82 -33.61
CA LEU A 556 52.54 5.04 -32.18
C LEU A 556 53.68 6.06 -32.03
N GLY A 557 53.35 7.29 -31.64
CA GLY A 557 54.28 8.41 -31.46
C GLY A 557 53.74 9.70 -32.07
N ALA A 558 54.14 10.85 -31.53
CA ALA A 558 53.70 12.15 -32.07
C ALA A 558 54.07 12.29 -33.55
N GLU A 559 53.13 12.71 -34.38
CA GLU A 559 53.29 12.87 -35.85
C GLU A 559 53.72 11.59 -36.60
N SER A 560 53.55 10.40 -36.00
CA SER A 560 53.77 9.13 -36.70
C SER A 560 52.71 8.90 -37.77
N LEU A 561 53.08 8.25 -38.87
CA LEU A 561 52.21 8.00 -40.00
C LEU A 561 52.33 6.55 -40.47
N ALA A 562 51.24 5.81 -40.41
CA ALA A 562 51.02 4.53 -41.08
C ALA A 562 49.98 4.75 -42.18
N TYR A 563 50.44 4.92 -43.43
CA TYR A 563 49.58 5.39 -44.52
C TYR A 563 48.75 4.26 -45.17
N GLY A 564 49.39 3.13 -45.48
CA GLY A 564 48.80 1.99 -46.18
C GLY A 564 48.34 0.86 -45.27
N PRO A 565 47.67 -0.17 -45.80
CA PRO A 565 47.26 -1.35 -45.05
C PRO A 565 48.45 -2.11 -44.47
N ASN A 566 48.27 -2.66 -43.25
CA ASN A 566 49.28 -3.44 -42.52
C ASN A 566 50.57 -2.68 -42.17
N ASP A 567 50.58 -1.35 -42.24
CA ASP A 567 51.73 -0.52 -41.91
C ASP A 567 51.92 -0.39 -40.40
N THR A 568 53.18 -0.38 -39.95
CA THR A 568 53.55 -0.14 -38.55
C THR A 568 54.56 1.00 -38.45
N ALA A 569 54.21 2.10 -37.81
CA ALA A 569 55.05 3.26 -37.56
C ALA A 569 55.15 3.51 -36.04
N ILE A 570 56.31 3.23 -35.45
CA ILE A 570 56.55 3.39 -34.00
C ILE A 570 57.70 4.38 -33.79
N GLY A 571 57.43 5.53 -33.20
CA GLY A 571 58.39 6.61 -32.94
C GLY A 571 57.86 7.98 -33.38
N ALA A 572 58.34 9.05 -32.75
CA ALA A 572 57.95 10.40 -33.13
C ALA A 572 58.39 10.70 -34.58
N ASN A 573 57.46 11.22 -35.40
CA ASN A 573 57.69 11.52 -36.82
C ASN A 573 58.22 10.31 -37.64
N ALA A 574 57.89 9.08 -37.23
CA ALA A 574 58.12 7.88 -38.03
C ALA A 574 57.09 7.83 -39.17
N LYS A 575 57.53 7.74 -40.42
CA LYS A 575 56.65 7.78 -41.59
C LYS A 575 56.78 6.51 -42.42
N VAL A 576 55.66 5.80 -42.54
CA VAL A 576 55.47 4.67 -43.44
C VAL A 576 54.48 5.09 -44.52
N ASN A 577 54.97 5.25 -45.75
CA ASN A 577 54.17 5.68 -46.89
C ASN A 577 53.85 4.54 -47.87
N ALA A 578 54.24 3.30 -47.56
CA ALA A 578 54.13 2.16 -48.46
C ALA A 578 53.60 0.92 -47.74
N ASP A 579 52.69 0.22 -48.40
CA ASP A 579 51.94 -0.90 -47.85
C ASP A 579 52.81 -2.04 -47.28
N GLY A 580 52.33 -2.63 -46.18
CA GLY A 580 52.93 -3.79 -45.53
C GLY A 580 54.31 -3.53 -44.93
N SER A 581 54.62 -2.28 -44.57
CA SER A 581 55.96 -1.86 -44.15
C SER A 581 56.04 -1.53 -42.65
N THR A 582 57.24 -1.60 -42.08
CA THR A 582 57.47 -1.43 -40.63
C THR A 582 58.60 -0.43 -40.35
N ALA A 583 58.27 0.71 -39.76
CA ALA A 583 59.17 1.72 -39.25
C ALA A 583 59.21 1.71 -37.71
N VAL A 584 60.40 1.60 -37.12
CA VAL A 584 60.60 1.66 -35.65
C VAL A 584 61.78 2.57 -35.30
N GLY A 585 61.50 3.71 -34.69
CA GLY A 585 62.47 4.75 -34.32
C GLY A 585 61.98 6.15 -34.68
N ALA A 586 62.48 7.19 -34.00
CA ALA A 586 62.12 8.56 -34.35
C ALA A 586 62.67 8.95 -35.73
N ASN A 587 61.91 9.76 -36.48
CA ASN A 587 62.30 10.27 -37.80
C ASN A 587 62.61 9.19 -38.86
N VAL A 588 62.18 7.95 -38.66
CA VAL A 588 62.29 6.88 -39.66
C VAL A 588 61.45 7.24 -40.88
N ARG A 589 61.96 6.92 -42.07
CA ARG A 589 61.24 7.15 -43.33
C ARG A 589 61.24 5.91 -44.20
N ILE A 590 60.05 5.41 -44.50
CA ILE A 590 59.83 4.42 -45.56
C ILE A 590 59.12 5.15 -46.69
N ALA A 591 59.78 5.23 -47.85
CA ALA A 591 59.25 5.96 -49.00
C ALA A 591 58.02 5.25 -49.59
N ALA A 592 57.15 6.00 -50.29
CA ALA A 592 55.89 5.47 -50.82
C ALA A 592 56.02 4.29 -51.81
N VAL A 593 57.19 4.15 -52.45
CA VAL A 593 57.50 3.07 -53.39
C VAL A 593 58.10 1.83 -52.73
N ALA A 594 58.40 1.89 -51.42
CA ALA A 594 59.13 0.88 -50.68
C ALA A 594 58.17 -0.13 -50.00
N THR A 595 57.36 -0.84 -50.79
CA THR A 595 56.43 -1.85 -50.25
C THR A 595 57.19 -2.97 -49.52
N ASN A 596 56.61 -3.51 -48.45
CA ASN A 596 57.22 -4.55 -47.61
C ASN A 596 58.61 -4.17 -47.06
N ALA A 597 58.88 -2.89 -46.86
CA ALA A 597 60.15 -2.43 -46.33
C ALA A 597 60.17 -2.43 -44.80
N VAL A 598 61.36 -2.56 -44.23
CA VAL A 598 61.61 -2.52 -42.80
C VAL A 598 62.69 -1.48 -42.50
N ALA A 599 62.40 -0.50 -41.65
CA ALA A 599 63.36 0.50 -41.23
C ALA A 599 63.35 0.63 -39.70
N VAL A 600 64.48 0.32 -39.06
CA VAL A 600 64.58 0.26 -37.60
C VAL A 600 65.82 1.01 -37.13
N GLY A 601 65.64 1.98 -36.24
CA GLY A 601 66.67 2.90 -35.74
C GLY A 601 66.35 4.36 -36.09
N GLU A 602 66.70 5.30 -35.22
CA GLU A 602 66.42 6.71 -35.47
C GLU A 602 66.97 7.17 -36.83
N SER A 603 66.14 7.86 -37.62
CA SER A 603 66.48 8.32 -38.97
C SER A 603 66.88 7.21 -39.95
N ALA A 604 66.59 5.94 -39.68
CA ALA A 604 66.71 4.87 -40.67
C ALA A 604 65.78 5.15 -41.87
N SER A 605 66.23 4.79 -43.07
CA SER A 605 65.51 5.06 -44.30
C SER A 605 65.51 3.85 -45.23
N ALA A 606 64.32 3.40 -45.64
CA ALA A 606 64.14 2.40 -46.69
C ALA A 606 63.39 3.04 -47.86
N SER A 607 64.02 3.11 -49.03
CA SER A 607 63.45 3.83 -50.19
C SER A 607 63.20 2.96 -51.42
N ALA A 608 63.32 1.64 -51.29
CA ALA A 608 63.05 0.67 -52.35
C ALA A 608 62.25 -0.54 -51.82
N ALA A 609 61.57 -1.26 -52.71
CA ALA A 609 60.73 -2.40 -52.35
C ALA A 609 61.53 -3.52 -51.66
N SER A 610 60.95 -4.11 -50.62
CA SER A 610 61.56 -5.15 -49.77
C SER A 610 62.92 -4.76 -49.15
N ALA A 611 63.22 -3.46 -49.07
CA ALA A 611 64.47 -2.97 -48.49
C ALA A 611 64.40 -3.02 -46.95
N THR A 612 65.51 -3.41 -46.32
CA THR A 612 65.65 -3.47 -44.86
C THR A 612 66.78 -2.57 -44.40
N ALA A 613 66.49 -1.52 -43.63
CA ALA A 613 67.47 -0.66 -42.99
C ALA A 613 67.44 -0.90 -41.47
N LEU A 614 68.51 -1.45 -40.90
CA LEU A 614 68.58 -1.81 -39.48
C LEU A 614 69.78 -1.12 -38.81
N GLY A 615 69.54 0.04 -38.19
CA GLY A 615 70.51 0.87 -37.48
C GLY A 615 70.19 2.36 -37.59
N GLN A 616 70.65 3.16 -36.63
CA GLN A 616 70.49 4.64 -36.69
C GLN A 616 71.10 5.17 -37.99
N GLY A 617 70.33 5.95 -38.75
CA GLY A 617 70.77 6.49 -40.05
C GLY A 617 71.11 5.45 -41.13
N ALA A 618 70.76 4.16 -40.95
CA ALA A 618 70.95 3.15 -42.00
C ALA A 618 70.07 3.48 -43.22
N SER A 619 70.61 3.31 -44.42
CA SER A 619 69.93 3.67 -45.67
C SER A 619 69.92 2.49 -46.65
N ALA A 620 68.76 1.91 -46.90
CA ALA A 620 68.57 0.86 -47.88
C ALA A 620 67.84 1.44 -49.10
N THR A 621 68.60 1.71 -50.16
CA THR A 621 68.13 2.45 -51.35
C THR A 621 67.88 1.56 -52.57
N ALA A 622 68.25 0.28 -52.51
CA ALA A 622 68.02 -0.69 -53.57
C ALA A 622 67.04 -1.80 -53.17
N ALA A 623 66.36 -2.37 -54.18
CA ALA A 623 65.33 -3.38 -53.95
C ALA A 623 65.91 -4.68 -53.34
N ASN A 624 65.20 -5.25 -52.37
CA ASN A 624 65.62 -6.46 -51.64
C ASN A 624 67.03 -6.36 -51.05
N ALA A 625 67.45 -5.16 -50.64
CA ALA A 625 68.75 -4.90 -50.04
C ALA A 625 68.63 -4.67 -48.52
N VAL A 626 69.64 -5.08 -47.77
CA VAL A 626 69.71 -4.97 -46.31
C VAL A 626 70.89 -4.06 -45.94
N ALA A 627 70.62 -2.88 -45.39
CA ALA A 627 71.63 -2.04 -44.74
C ALA A 627 71.66 -2.38 -43.24
N LEU A 628 72.71 -3.08 -42.80
CA LEU A 628 72.86 -3.58 -41.44
C LEU A 628 73.92 -2.78 -40.67
N GLY A 629 73.52 -2.11 -39.59
CA GLY A 629 74.36 -1.27 -38.75
C GLY A 629 74.14 0.24 -38.96
N GLN A 630 74.58 1.04 -37.98
CA GLN A 630 74.46 2.51 -37.98
C GLN A 630 75.13 3.11 -39.23
N GLY A 631 74.45 4.00 -39.96
CA GLY A 631 75.00 4.65 -41.15
C GLY A 631 75.41 3.73 -42.31
N SER A 632 74.98 2.46 -42.29
CA SER A 632 75.21 1.55 -43.42
C SER A 632 74.41 1.98 -44.64
N LEU A 633 74.98 1.78 -45.83
CA LEU A 633 74.35 2.07 -47.12
C LEU A 633 74.25 0.79 -47.93
N ALA A 634 73.03 0.42 -48.35
CA ALA A 634 72.77 -0.69 -49.25
C ALA A 634 72.15 -0.16 -50.55
N ASP A 635 73.02 0.12 -51.53
CA ASP A 635 72.70 0.74 -52.82
C ASP A 635 72.68 -0.25 -54.00
N ARG A 636 72.93 -1.54 -53.74
CA ARG A 636 72.86 -2.62 -54.73
C ARG A 636 71.75 -3.60 -54.38
N ALA A 637 70.91 -3.92 -55.37
CA ALA A 637 69.80 -4.86 -55.18
C ALA A 637 70.29 -6.26 -54.77
N ASN A 638 69.47 -6.99 -53.99
CA ASN A 638 69.78 -8.34 -53.51
C ASN A 638 71.11 -8.45 -52.75
N THR A 639 71.41 -7.51 -51.86
CA THR A 639 72.65 -7.53 -51.05
C THR A 639 72.39 -7.28 -49.58
N VAL A 640 73.33 -7.74 -48.75
CA VAL A 640 73.47 -7.27 -47.37
C VAL A 640 74.73 -6.42 -47.31
N SER A 641 74.57 -5.13 -46.99
CA SER A 641 75.67 -4.22 -46.70
C SER A 641 75.79 -4.02 -45.19
N VAL A 642 76.97 -4.34 -44.64
CA VAL A 642 77.27 -4.17 -43.21
C VAL A 642 77.95 -2.83 -42.91
N GLY A 643 78.08 -1.94 -43.90
CA GLY A 643 78.80 -0.68 -43.77
C GLY A 643 78.47 0.27 -44.92
N SER A 644 79.36 1.23 -45.14
CA SER A 644 79.35 2.10 -46.33
C SER A 644 80.78 2.30 -46.81
N SER A 645 80.97 2.88 -48.00
CA SER A 645 82.31 3.16 -48.53
C SER A 645 83.11 4.03 -47.54
N GLY A 646 84.28 3.53 -47.11
CA GLY A 646 85.12 4.18 -46.10
C GLY A 646 84.68 3.95 -44.65
N ASN A 647 83.59 3.21 -44.41
CA ASN A 647 83.11 2.77 -43.11
C ASN A 647 82.77 1.27 -43.14
N GLU A 648 83.67 0.47 -43.71
CA GLU A 648 83.53 -0.99 -43.80
C GLU A 648 83.61 -1.62 -42.40
N ARG A 649 82.77 -2.63 -42.16
CA ARG A 649 82.77 -3.38 -40.89
C ARG A 649 83.38 -4.76 -41.07
N GLN A 650 84.12 -5.19 -40.06
CA GLN A 650 84.56 -6.57 -39.95
C GLN A 650 83.38 -7.48 -39.61
N ILE A 651 83.26 -8.59 -40.33
CA ILE A 651 82.33 -9.67 -39.99
C ILE A 651 83.13 -10.73 -39.23
N ALA A 652 82.97 -10.77 -37.91
CA ALA A 652 83.67 -11.71 -37.03
C ALA A 652 82.81 -12.95 -36.73
N ASN A 653 83.45 -14.00 -36.18
CA ASN A 653 82.80 -15.29 -35.83
C ASN A 653 82.21 -16.06 -37.03
N VAL A 654 82.78 -15.90 -38.21
CA VAL A 654 82.41 -16.66 -39.41
C VAL A 654 83.01 -18.07 -39.32
N ALA A 655 82.15 -19.07 -39.14
CA ALA A 655 82.54 -20.48 -39.21
C ALA A 655 83.05 -20.84 -40.62
N ALA A 656 83.73 -21.98 -40.75
CA ALA A 656 84.22 -22.42 -42.05
C ALA A 656 83.03 -22.71 -42.99
N GLY A 657 83.00 -22.06 -44.15
CA GLY A 657 82.01 -22.30 -45.19
C GLY A 657 82.12 -23.72 -45.75
N SER A 658 80.99 -24.39 -45.95
CA SER A 658 80.91 -25.77 -46.45
C SER A 658 80.31 -25.85 -47.85
N ALA A 659 79.42 -24.91 -48.21
CA ALA A 659 78.82 -24.78 -49.52
C ALA A 659 79.49 -23.66 -50.34
N GLY A 660 79.32 -23.70 -51.67
CA GLY A 660 79.92 -22.72 -52.58
C GLY A 660 79.42 -21.27 -52.42
N THR A 661 78.33 -21.06 -51.68
CA THR A 661 77.73 -19.73 -51.40
C THR A 661 77.98 -19.24 -49.97
N ASP A 662 78.71 -20.01 -49.16
CA ASP A 662 79.06 -19.59 -47.80
C ASP A 662 80.19 -18.57 -47.83
N ALA A 663 80.24 -17.70 -46.81
CA ALA A 663 81.39 -16.82 -46.62
C ALA A 663 82.62 -17.64 -46.18
N ALA A 664 83.72 -17.52 -46.91
CA ALA A 664 84.99 -18.11 -46.50
C ALA A 664 85.60 -17.33 -45.34
N ASN A 665 85.99 -18.01 -44.26
CA ASN A 665 86.69 -17.35 -43.17
C ASN A 665 88.21 -17.26 -43.44
N VAL A 666 88.91 -16.40 -42.68
CA VAL A 666 90.35 -16.16 -42.86
C VAL A 666 91.18 -17.43 -42.63
N ALA A 667 90.71 -18.35 -41.78
CA ALA A 667 91.40 -19.63 -41.57
C ALA A 667 91.33 -20.55 -42.80
N GLN A 668 90.18 -20.62 -43.49
CA GLN A 668 90.03 -21.37 -44.74
C GLN A 668 90.89 -20.79 -45.86
N MET A 669 90.93 -19.45 -46.00
CA MET A 669 91.83 -18.80 -46.96
C MET A 669 93.29 -19.12 -46.65
N ARG A 670 93.73 -18.96 -45.39
CA ARG A 670 95.11 -19.29 -45.00
C ARG A 670 95.44 -20.77 -45.17
N SER A 671 94.48 -21.66 -44.93
CA SER A 671 94.64 -23.10 -45.17
C SER A 671 94.75 -23.42 -46.66
N GLY A 672 93.95 -22.77 -47.50
CA GLY A 672 94.03 -22.87 -48.96
C GLY A 672 95.36 -22.33 -49.49
N ASP A 673 95.78 -21.15 -49.04
CA ASP A 673 97.06 -20.54 -49.41
C ASP A 673 98.25 -21.39 -48.94
N SER A 674 98.20 -21.93 -47.72
CA SER A 674 99.21 -22.85 -47.22
C SER A 674 99.26 -24.15 -48.01
N ALA A 675 98.11 -24.70 -48.42
CA ALA A 675 98.05 -25.89 -49.27
C ALA A 675 98.64 -25.61 -50.67
N THR A 676 98.28 -24.48 -51.28
CA THR A 676 98.86 -24.01 -52.55
C THR A 676 100.36 -23.80 -52.45
N LEU A 677 100.84 -23.13 -51.40
CA LEU A 677 102.26 -22.89 -51.17
C LEU A 677 103.03 -24.19 -50.90
N SER A 678 102.48 -25.11 -50.10
CA SER A 678 103.08 -26.41 -49.86
C SER A 678 103.16 -27.24 -51.14
N SER A 679 102.13 -27.20 -51.99
CA SER A 679 102.17 -27.87 -53.29
C SER A 679 103.22 -27.28 -54.22
N ALA A 680 103.41 -25.95 -54.20
CA ALA A 680 104.45 -25.27 -54.98
C ALA A 680 105.86 -25.63 -54.47
N ASN A 681 106.08 -25.58 -53.16
CA ASN A 681 107.37 -25.95 -52.55
C ASN A 681 107.72 -27.42 -52.79
N ALA A 682 106.79 -28.35 -52.58
CA ALA A 682 107.02 -29.77 -52.84
C ALA A 682 107.40 -30.05 -54.30
N TYR A 683 106.76 -29.34 -55.25
CA TYR A 683 107.13 -29.41 -56.66
C TYR A 683 108.57 -28.91 -56.90
N THR A 684 108.93 -27.75 -56.31
CA THR A 684 110.28 -27.20 -56.41
C THR A 684 111.33 -28.10 -55.76
N ASP A 685 111.09 -28.59 -54.54
CA ASP A 685 112.01 -29.45 -53.79
C ASP A 685 112.28 -30.77 -54.51
N THR A 686 111.24 -31.43 -55.04
CA THR A 686 111.38 -32.66 -55.84
C THR A 686 112.32 -32.45 -57.03
N ARG A 687 112.21 -31.28 -57.69
CA ARG A 687 113.06 -30.94 -58.83
C ARG A 687 114.51 -30.65 -58.42
N VAL A 688 114.72 -30.02 -57.27
CA VAL A 688 116.08 -29.72 -56.75
C VAL A 688 116.79 -30.98 -56.26
N THR A 689 116.10 -31.86 -55.52
CA THR A 689 116.67 -33.13 -55.03
C THR A 689 117.09 -34.06 -56.17
N ALA A 690 116.27 -34.18 -57.22
CA ALA A 690 116.63 -34.97 -58.40
C ALA A 690 117.90 -34.48 -59.10
N LEU A 691 118.18 -33.17 -59.03
CA LEU A 691 119.41 -32.57 -59.55
C LEU A 691 120.62 -32.90 -58.65
N ASP A 692 120.45 -32.83 -57.32
CA ASP A 692 121.51 -33.14 -56.34
C ASP A 692 121.96 -34.61 -56.40
N ASP A 693 121.02 -35.55 -56.48
CA ASP A 693 121.30 -36.99 -56.63
C ASP A 693 122.14 -37.27 -57.89
N SER A 694 121.81 -36.60 -59.00
CA SER A 694 122.55 -36.74 -60.26
C SER A 694 124.01 -36.28 -60.14
N PHE A 695 124.27 -35.20 -59.39
CA PHE A 695 125.63 -34.70 -59.15
C PHE A 695 126.43 -35.62 -58.22
N ASN A 696 125.82 -36.13 -57.15
CA ASN A 696 126.47 -37.05 -56.22
C ASN A 696 126.83 -38.39 -56.88
N GLN A 697 125.98 -38.89 -57.78
CA GLN A 697 126.25 -40.10 -58.55
C GLN A 697 127.42 -39.90 -59.53
N LEU A 698 127.49 -38.75 -60.22
CA LEU A 698 128.60 -38.41 -61.10
C LEU A 698 129.95 -38.32 -60.34
N ARG A 699 129.93 -37.71 -59.15
CA ARG A 699 131.14 -37.58 -58.30
C ARG A 699 131.67 -38.95 -57.86
N THR A 700 130.79 -39.80 -57.35
CA THR A 700 131.17 -41.12 -56.80
C THR A 700 131.73 -42.07 -57.87
N ASP A 701 131.15 -42.08 -59.08
CA ASP A 701 131.62 -42.93 -60.18
C ASP A 701 133.03 -42.52 -60.67
N THR A 702 133.32 -41.22 -60.61
CA THR A 702 134.64 -40.68 -60.98
C THR A 702 135.71 -41.06 -59.97
N GLU A 703 135.43 -40.93 -58.67
CA GLU A 703 136.36 -41.29 -57.57
C GLU A 703 136.72 -42.79 -57.60
N HIS A 704 135.74 -43.68 -57.78
CA HIS A 704 136.00 -45.12 -57.84
C HIS A 704 136.89 -45.57 -59.01
N ARG A 705 136.77 -44.91 -60.17
CA ARG A 705 137.58 -45.25 -61.34
C ARG A 705 139.06 -44.87 -61.16
N LEU A 706 139.33 -43.74 -60.51
CA LEU A 706 140.70 -43.26 -60.27
C LEU A 706 141.42 -44.13 -59.23
N ASP A 707 140.77 -44.46 -58.11
CA ASP A 707 141.32 -45.36 -57.09
C ASP A 707 141.62 -46.77 -57.62
N GLY A 708 140.81 -47.24 -58.58
CA GLY A 708 141.03 -48.51 -59.25
C GLY A 708 142.26 -48.52 -60.15
N MET A 709 142.57 -47.39 -60.80
CA MET A 709 143.76 -47.24 -61.64
C MET A 709 145.03 -47.14 -60.80
N ASP A 710 145.02 -46.33 -59.74
CA ASP A 710 146.21 -46.10 -58.89
C ASP A 710 146.68 -47.40 -58.23
N ARG A 711 145.76 -48.16 -57.59
CA ARG A 711 146.10 -49.47 -57.01
C ARG A 711 146.63 -50.47 -58.02
N ARG A 712 146.22 -50.37 -59.29
CA ARG A 712 146.68 -51.27 -60.35
C ARG A 712 148.09 -50.93 -60.79
N MET A 713 148.45 -49.65 -60.86
CA MET A 713 149.83 -49.23 -61.15
C MET A 713 150.81 -49.63 -60.05
N ASP A 714 150.42 -49.48 -58.78
CA ASP A 714 151.27 -49.84 -57.65
C ASP A 714 151.57 -51.36 -57.59
N LYS A 715 150.58 -52.21 -57.91
CA LYS A 715 150.78 -53.66 -58.04
C LYS A 715 151.75 -54.02 -59.15
N LEU A 716 151.65 -53.40 -60.32
CA LEU A 716 152.56 -53.64 -61.45
C LEU A 716 153.99 -53.25 -61.10
N GLY A 717 154.17 -52.10 -60.45
CA GLY A 717 155.47 -51.61 -60.04
C GLY A 717 156.14 -52.46 -58.94
N ALA A 718 155.37 -52.92 -57.94
CA ALA A 718 155.84 -53.88 -56.95
C ALA A 718 156.28 -55.20 -57.60
N MET A 719 155.51 -55.72 -58.58
CA MET A 719 155.84 -56.96 -59.31
C MET A 719 157.12 -56.84 -60.14
N SER A 720 157.36 -55.70 -60.79
CA SER A 720 158.60 -55.45 -61.53
C SER A 720 159.82 -55.38 -60.60
N ALA A 721 159.71 -54.70 -59.45
CA ALA A 721 160.77 -54.64 -58.45
C ALA A 721 161.09 -56.03 -57.86
N ALA A 722 160.06 -56.84 -57.61
CA ALA A 722 160.21 -58.22 -57.14
C ALA A 722 160.99 -59.06 -58.16
N MET A 723 160.57 -59.06 -59.43
CA MET A 723 161.24 -59.84 -60.49
C MET A 723 162.68 -59.41 -60.73
N LEU A 724 162.99 -58.12 -60.65
CA LEU A 724 164.37 -57.62 -60.81
C LEU A 724 165.28 -58.13 -59.68
N ASN A 725 164.86 -58.01 -58.42
CA ASN A 725 165.62 -58.54 -57.28
C ASN A 725 165.83 -60.05 -57.37
N MET A 726 164.82 -60.78 -57.84
CA MET A 726 164.91 -62.22 -58.07
C MET A 726 165.89 -62.54 -59.20
N ALA A 727 165.79 -61.88 -60.35
CA ALA A 727 166.61 -62.14 -61.53
C ALA A 727 168.10 -61.85 -61.29
N VAL A 728 168.43 -60.78 -60.56
CA VAL A 728 169.82 -60.45 -60.18
C VAL A 728 170.43 -61.53 -59.28
N ASN A 729 169.66 -62.09 -58.34
CA ASN A 729 170.13 -63.15 -57.45
C ASN A 729 170.20 -64.52 -58.15
N ALA A 730 169.38 -64.71 -59.19
CA ALA A 730 169.41 -65.89 -60.07
C ALA A 730 170.67 -65.93 -60.95
N ALA A 731 171.16 -64.76 -61.38
CA ALA A 731 172.27 -64.62 -62.31
C ALA A 731 173.62 -65.05 -61.70
N GLY A 732 174.41 -65.81 -62.45
CA GLY A 732 175.77 -66.22 -62.06
C GLY A 732 175.90 -67.54 -61.28
N THR A 733 174.86 -68.38 -61.22
CA THR A 733 174.92 -69.67 -60.51
C THR A 733 175.94 -70.66 -61.12
N GLN A 734 176.82 -71.21 -60.26
CA GLN A 734 177.85 -72.23 -60.58
C GLN A 734 177.39 -73.66 -60.18
N SER A 735 176.15 -73.83 -59.70
CA SER A 735 175.61 -75.10 -59.20
C SER A 735 175.16 -76.04 -60.34
N PRO A 736 175.64 -77.30 -60.40
CA PRO A 736 175.20 -78.29 -61.40
C PRO A 736 173.70 -78.65 -61.35
N ARG A 737 173.00 -78.37 -60.23
CA ARG A 737 171.58 -78.69 -59.99
C ARG A 737 170.61 -77.49 -60.19
N GLY A 738 171.11 -76.28 -60.48
CA GLY A 738 170.32 -75.04 -60.59
C GLY A 738 170.17 -74.27 -59.27
N ARG A 739 169.60 -73.05 -59.34
CA ARG A 739 169.34 -72.10 -58.24
C ARG A 739 167.89 -71.64 -58.30
N VAL A 740 167.20 -71.74 -57.18
CA VAL A 740 165.93 -71.04 -56.97
C VAL A 740 166.24 -69.70 -56.32
N SER A 741 165.69 -68.63 -56.87
CA SER A 741 165.80 -67.27 -56.39
C SER A 741 164.40 -66.74 -56.10
N ALA A 742 164.27 -66.03 -54.99
CA ALA A 742 163.06 -65.31 -54.65
C ALA A 742 163.40 -63.83 -54.49
N GLY A 743 162.50 -62.97 -54.94
CA GLY A 743 162.63 -61.52 -54.82
C GLY A 743 161.31 -60.94 -54.34
N ALA A 744 161.38 -60.00 -53.41
CA ALA A 744 160.24 -59.22 -52.97
C ALA A 744 160.35 -57.81 -53.53
N GLY A 745 159.20 -57.21 -53.85
CA GLY A 745 159.09 -55.85 -54.35
C GLY A 745 157.93 -55.15 -53.66
N PHE A 746 158.10 -53.86 -53.40
CA PHE A 746 157.14 -53.03 -52.69
C PHE A 746 156.99 -51.72 -53.45
N GLN A 747 155.75 -51.29 -53.73
CA GLN A 747 155.45 -49.99 -54.33
C GLN A 747 154.07 -49.54 -53.87
N GLY A 748 153.95 -48.29 -53.42
CA GLY A 748 152.65 -47.67 -53.12
C GLY A 748 151.77 -48.42 -52.10
N GLY A 749 152.36 -49.18 -51.17
CA GLY A 749 151.62 -50.00 -50.21
C GLY A 749 151.19 -51.38 -50.72
N GLU A 750 151.39 -51.66 -52.01
CA GLU A 750 151.21 -52.98 -52.59
C GLU A 750 152.54 -53.76 -52.55
N GLN A 751 152.42 -55.06 -52.31
CA GLN A 751 153.55 -55.97 -52.16
C GLN A 751 153.48 -57.04 -53.23
N ALA A 752 154.64 -57.40 -53.77
CA ALA A 752 154.75 -58.46 -54.75
C ALA A 752 155.83 -59.45 -54.37
N LEU A 753 155.52 -60.73 -54.58
CA LEU A 753 156.45 -61.83 -54.42
C LEU A 753 156.78 -62.39 -55.79
N SER A 754 158.06 -62.58 -56.05
CA SER A 754 158.53 -63.28 -57.22
C SER A 754 159.38 -64.50 -56.86
N ILE A 755 159.19 -65.56 -57.63
CA ILE A 755 159.94 -66.81 -57.53
C ILE A 755 160.45 -67.13 -58.92
N GLY A 756 161.73 -67.47 -59.01
CA GLY A 756 162.30 -67.98 -60.23
C GLY A 756 163.36 -69.03 -60.02
N TYR A 757 163.66 -69.74 -61.10
CA TYR A 757 164.59 -70.83 -61.17
C TYR A 757 165.56 -70.54 -62.31
N ALA A 758 166.87 -70.60 -62.01
CA ALA A 758 167.92 -70.46 -63.00
C ALA A 758 168.94 -71.60 -62.96
N ARG A 759 169.43 -72.08 -64.12
CA ARG A 759 170.40 -73.18 -64.21
C ARG A 759 171.40 -72.94 -65.35
N LYS A 760 172.68 -73.23 -65.09
CA LYS A 760 173.77 -73.21 -66.09
C LYS A 760 173.77 -74.51 -66.90
N ILE A 761 173.88 -74.41 -68.22
CA ILE A 761 173.91 -75.49 -69.21
C ILE A 761 175.30 -75.46 -69.88
N GLY A 762 176.17 -76.40 -69.50
CA GLY A 762 177.55 -76.45 -69.96
C GLY A 762 178.41 -75.30 -69.42
N ALA A 763 179.61 -75.11 -69.99
CA ALA A 763 180.55 -74.10 -69.51
C ALA A 763 180.09 -72.64 -69.78
N ARG A 764 179.12 -72.42 -70.70
CA ARG A 764 178.89 -71.11 -71.32
C ARG A 764 177.43 -70.64 -71.44
N ALA A 765 176.41 -71.40 -71.05
CA ALA A 765 175.01 -70.96 -71.18
C ALA A 765 174.25 -71.06 -69.85
N SER A 766 173.23 -70.22 -69.63
CA SER A 766 172.32 -70.27 -68.48
C SER A 766 170.90 -69.88 -68.87
N PHE A 767 169.90 -70.46 -68.20
CA PHE A 767 168.48 -70.16 -68.38
C PHE A 767 167.87 -69.75 -67.03
N SER A 768 166.87 -68.87 -67.06
CA SER A 768 166.06 -68.44 -65.92
C SER A 768 164.58 -68.34 -66.29
N LEU A 769 163.69 -68.72 -65.37
CA LEU A 769 162.24 -68.55 -65.44
C LEU A 769 161.79 -67.97 -64.12
N GLY A 770 160.92 -66.97 -64.12
CA GLY A 770 160.30 -66.50 -62.88
C GLY A 770 158.92 -65.89 -63.09
N GLY A 771 158.12 -65.89 -62.03
CA GLY A 771 156.83 -65.21 -61.98
C GLY A 771 156.77 -64.27 -60.78
N ALA A 772 156.07 -63.14 -60.93
CA ALA A 772 155.71 -62.22 -59.86
C ALA A 772 154.20 -62.12 -59.69
N PHE A 773 153.77 -61.98 -58.44
CA PHE A 773 152.37 -61.95 -58.05
C PHE A 773 152.15 -60.83 -57.05
N SER A 774 151.11 -60.02 -57.25
CA SER A 774 150.68 -58.98 -56.31
C SER A 774 149.15 -58.93 -56.24
N GLY A 775 148.61 -59.47 -55.14
CA GLY A 775 147.17 -59.64 -54.95
C GLY A 775 146.53 -60.48 -56.05
N GLY A 776 145.59 -59.87 -56.79
CA GLY A 776 144.88 -60.49 -57.92
C GLY A 776 145.55 -60.31 -59.28
N GLU A 777 146.70 -59.64 -59.35
CA GLU A 777 147.49 -59.52 -60.58
C GLU A 777 148.69 -60.48 -60.58
N SER A 778 148.99 -61.05 -61.74
CA SER A 778 150.11 -61.96 -61.94
C SER A 778 150.86 -61.63 -63.22
N SER A 779 152.18 -61.84 -63.19
CA SER A 779 153.08 -61.61 -64.32
C SER A 779 154.15 -62.71 -64.34
N ALA A 780 154.56 -63.19 -65.52
CA ALA A 780 155.57 -64.23 -65.66
C ALA A 780 156.54 -63.91 -66.79
N GLY A 781 157.80 -64.30 -66.63
CA GLY A 781 158.88 -64.05 -67.59
C GLY A 781 159.92 -65.17 -67.64
N ILE A 782 160.49 -65.38 -68.82
CA ILE A 782 161.59 -66.32 -69.09
C ILE A 782 162.76 -65.53 -69.70
N GLY A 783 164.00 -65.85 -69.31
CA GLY A 783 165.23 -65.25 -69.85
C GLY A 783 166.36 -66.27 -70.03
N VAL A 784 167.23 -66.05 -71.02
CA VAL A 784 168.40 -66.91 -71.34
C VAL A 784 169.64 -66.04 -71.51
N GLY A 785 170.79 -66.45 -70.97
CA GLY A 785 172.06 -65.71 -71.04
C GLY A 785 173.25 -66.62 -71.38
N VAL A 786 174.21 -66.11 -72.18
CA VAL A 786 175.38 -66.85 -72.69
C VAL A 786 176.66 -66.04 -72.44
N ASP A 787 177.68 -66.69 -71.88
CA ASP A 787 179.02 -66.13 -71.65
C ASP A 787 179.87 -66.21 -72.94
N LEU A 788 180.27 -65.05 -73.50
CA LEU A 788 181.08 -64.90 -74.73
C LEU A 788 182.59 -65.00 -74.48
#